data_AF-A0A5E4K5R7-F1
#
_entry.id   AF-A0A5E4K5R7-F1
#
_cell.length_a   1.000
_cell.length_b   1.000
_cell.length_c   1.000
_cell.angle_alpha   90.00
_cell.angle_beta   90.00
_cell.angle_gamma   90.00
#
_symmetry.space_group_name_H-M   'P 1'
#
loop_
_entity.id
_entity.type
_entity.pdbx_description
1 polymer ?
#
loop_
_entity_poly.entity_id
_entity_poly.type
_entity_poly.pdbx_seq_one_letter_code
_entity_poly.pdbx_strand_id
1 'polypeptide(L)'
;MVFQGFIHSDFSGQSMLSMRRVFLINLIAFDDQAHGIIRDSCIFQERFGLVQAGGRASVLIDNSTVGAIGLFFPAQNTIAINNLVPGYFEHWSVRENISGLDYDIVLNRTEIKDNPGYSGGFEMGWNIFVPSEININISGSVLNKLVISFRNENVSVSGLARRKPVDFGYRSIHLNNTVIQGQWGIFVTNGETHIEDSDGVWLWPVGSNRTFVNNTGINEFDPRQFTGSLILRNSSMTDGFEVYDNSSFSMKGTVHMNDTGPLFSAGSRMTRNYEVGLIDERNGMIMSNISLSLAKNGIPVWNGTTGTGGIANFDITFDINNYQDNWILSSTNNSIDFRKSVYATSSSPVFIMLEKSPDSDRLRSVVFVDCRRTGPGDGTKEAPYNSVQKGIDNAEGSYQVRVAPGTCSENVNLKDNIFLLGAGADNTTIEGNVFALGVSNARISGFTVVDMDTAGIHCYNSSLNITNNIIRDQPHNGIHSFNSSLTITNNVVTGNGHNGIFLINSSHAVIKNNILANNIYYGISGDGSSSAFIDYNDFWGNGNNGSSEGFPAGTHNLYLDPLFIAASLGNFRLQPVSPAASSGDPGSLYSNSDGSRNDMGAFGGSLFPPIPSPVETPVANVVSRYAGDDGIVQRNEAARAIMEYFTGIITKQEAIEVVMAYFT
;
A
#
# COMPACT_ATOMS: atom_id res chain seq x y z
N MET A 1 1.81 33.84 31.14
CA MET A 1 2.93 32.97 30.73
C MET A 1 2.47 32.20 29.51
N VAL A 2 3.19 32.34 28.40
CA VAL A 2 3.03 31.43 27.26
C VAL A 2 3.87 30.21 27.62
N PHE A 3 3.21 29.11 27.97
CA PHE A 3 3.90 27.84 28.12
C PHE A 3 3.86 27.14 26.76
N GLN A 4 5.04 26.80 26.23
CA GLN A 4 5.19 25.90 25.09
C GLN A 4 5.82 24.62 25.63
N GLY A 5 5.07 23.52 25.61
CA GLY A 5 5.49 22.19 26.07
C GLY A 5 4.31 21.38 26.60
N PHE A 6 4.42 20.05 26.58
CA PHE A 6 3.44 19.11 27.14
C PHE A 6 3.12 19.48 28.60
N ILE A 7 1.96 20.11 28.83
CA ILE A 7 1.46 20.34 30.18
C ILE A 7 0.35 19.33 30.42
N HIS A 8 0.72 18.26 31.12
CA HIS A 8 -0.21 17.50 31.95
C HIS A 8 -0.16 18.17 33.32
N SER A 9 -1.22 18.90 33.70
CA SER A 9 -1.27 19.59 34.98
C SER A 9 -2.41 19.06 35.82
N ASP A 10 -2.05 18.31 36.86
CA ASP A 10 -2.96 17.81 37.88
C ASP A 10 -2.92 18.74 39.10
N PHE A 11 -4.06 19.36 39.41
CA PHE A 11 -4.23 20.19 40.59
C PHE A 11 -5.07 19.44 41.63
N SER A 12 -4.47 19.12 42.77
CA SER A 12 -5.13 18.42 43.90
C SER A 12 -5.05 19.25 45.19
N GLY A 13 -5.65 18.75 46.27
CA GLY A 13 -5.78 19.50 47.53
C GLY A 13 -6.64 20.78 47.39
N GLN A 14 -6.26 21.87 48.09
CA GLN A 14 -6.93 23.19 48.02
C GLN A 14 -6.29 24.15 47.02
N SER A 15 -5.69 23.62 45.95
CA SER A 15 -4.96 24.40 44.97
C SER A 15 -5.88 25.33 44.18
N MET A 16 -5.41 26.53 43.83
CA MET A 16 -6.14 27.48 42.98
C MET A 16 -5.35 27.78 41.71
N LEU A 17 -6.00 27.60 40.56
CA LEU A 17 -5.45 27.96 39.25
C LEU A 17 -6.36 29.00 38.59
N SER A 18 -5.75 30.10 38.13
CA SER A 18 -6.43 31.11 37.31
C SER A 18 -5.66 31.30 36.02
N MET A 19 -6.33 31.07 34.89
CA MET A 19 -5.79 31.15 33.54
C MET A 19 -6.56 32.18 32.73
N ARG A 20 -5.82 32.95 31.92
CA ARG A 20 -6.39 33.93 31.01
C ARG A 20 -5.55 34.03 29.74
N ARG A 21 -6.20 34.05 28.56
CA ARG A 21 -5.52 34.10 27.24
C ARG A 21 -4.48 32.99 27.08
N VAL A 22 -4.87 31.76 27.42
CA VAL A 22 -4.07 30.56 27.22
C VAL A 22 -4.54 29.85 25.95
N PHE A 23 -3.61 29.34 25.15
CA PHE A 23 -3.90 28.81 23.81
C PHE A 23 -3.41 27.38 23.55
N LEU A 24 -2.64 26.79 24.47
CA LEU A 24 -1.89 25.55 24.21
C LEU A 24 -1.79 24.70 25.48
N ILE A 25 -2.81 23.90 25.76
CA ILE A 25 -2.77 22.88 26.81
C ILE A 25 -3.49 21.62 26.31
N ASN A 26 -2.88 20.44 26.52
CA ASN A 26 -3.45 19.17 26.11
C ASN A 26 -4.47 18.64 27.11
N LEU A 27 -4.14 18.66 28.40
CA LEU A 27 -5.00 18.17 29.48
C LEU A 27 -4.80 18.97 30.76
N ILE A 28 -5.90 19.31 31.42
CA ILE A 28 -5.95 19.94 32.73
C ILE A 28 -6.91 19.17 33.62
N ALA A 29 -6.43 18.66 34.74
CA ALA A 29 -7.25 17.96 35.71
C ALA A 29 -7.31 18.72 37.04
N PHE A 30 -8.51 18.83 37.58
CA PHE A 30 -8.78 19.38 38.91
C PHE A 30 -9.38 18.31 39.79
N ASP A 31 -8.78 18.00 40.92
CA ASP A 31 -9.28 16.98 41.86
C ASP A 31 -9.34 17.52 43.30
N ASP A 32 -9.84 16.71 44.23
CA ASP A 32 -10.01 17.04 45.65
C ASP A 32 -10.83 18.31 45.92
N GLN A 33 -10.20 19.44 46.27
CA GLN A 33 -10.86 20.74 46.50
C GLN A 33 -10.24 21.83 45.61
N ALA A 34 -9.68 21.43 44.46
CA ALA A 34 -9.03 22.37 43.58
C ALA A 34 -10.05 23.34 42.95
N HIS A 35 -9.62 24.59 42.81
CA HIS A 35 -10.42 25.66 42.21
C HIS A 35 -9.76 26.15 40.92
N GLY A 36 -10.46 25.99 39.80
CA GLY A 36 -10.02 26.40 38.48
C GLY A 36 -10.84 27.57 37.94
N ILE A 37 -10.18 28.57 37.38
CA ILE A 37 -10.84 29.63 36.61
C ILE A 37 -10.10 29.82 35.29
N ILE A 38 -10.80 29.67 34.18
CA ILE A 38 -10.29 29.76 32.81
C ILE A 38 -11.08 30.83 32.09
N ARG A 39 -10.43 31.92 31.66
CA ARG A 39 -11.09 33.02 30.96
C ARG A 39 -10.44 33.37 29.64
N ASP A 40 -11.21 33.79 28.65
CA ASP A 40 -10.69 34.35 27.39
C ASP A 40 -9.62 33.44 26.74
N SER A 41 -9.80 32.12 26.77
CA SER A 41 -8.77 31.13 26.42
C SER A 41 -9.23 30.16 25.34
N CYS A 42 -8.30 29.56 24.61
CA CYS A 42 -8.54 28.50 23.63
C CYS A 42 -7.70 27.28 24.04
N ILE A 43 -8.26 26.41 24.89
CA ILE A 43 -7.64 25.15 25.29
C ILE A 43 -8.02 24.09 24.26
N PHE A 44 -7.56 24.31 23.04
CA PHE A 44 -7.79 23.44 21.91
C PHE A 44 -6.64 23.61 20.94
N GLN A 45 -5.97 22.50 20.62
CA GLN A 45 -4.96 22.46 19.58
C GLN A 45 -5.12 21.17 18.80
N GLU A 46 -5.58 21.31 17.55
CA GLU A 46 -5.83 20.21 16.59
C GLU A 46 -6.78 19.13 17.12
N ARG A 47 -6.31 18.28 18.03
CA ARG A 47 -6.94 17.05 18.51
C ARG A 47 -6.85 16.86 20.04
N PHE A 48 -6.39 17.89 20.78
CA PHE A 48 -6.23 17.87 22.23
C PHE A 48 -6.95 19.07 22.88
N GLY A 49 -7.06 19.05 24.22
CA GLY A 49 -7.63 20.16 24.99
C GLY A 49 -8.64 19.73 26.04
N LEU A 50 -8.35 18.65 26.77
CA LEU A 50 -9.22 18.11 27.81
C LEU A 50 -9.18 18.98 29.06
N VAL A 51 -10.35 19.40 29.54
CA VAL A 51 -10.52 19.91 30.90
C VAL A 51 -11.39 18.93 31.67
N GLN A 52 -10.93 18.49 32.83
CA GLN A 52 -11.65 17.51 33.64
C GLN A 52 -11.62 17.86 35.13
N ALA A 53 -12.65 17.43 35.84
CA ALA A 53 -12.78 17.65 37.28
C ALA A 53 -13.24 16.39 38.02
N GLY A 54 -12.75 16.22 39.25
CA GLY A 54 -13.06 15.15 40.17
C GLY A 54 -13.17 15.64 41.62
N GLY A 55 -13.47 14.72 42.54
CA GLY A 55 -13.62 15.02 43.96
C GLY A 55 -14.69 16.09 44.22
N ARG A 56 -14.30 17.18 44.87
CA ARG A 56 -15.10 18.39 45.16
C ARG A 56 -14.54 19.63 44.45
N ALA A 57 -13.81 19.43 43.36
CA ALA A 57 -13.23 20.53 42.59
C ALA A 57 -14.32 21.47 42.03
N SER A 58 -13.95 22.72 41.79
CA SER A 58 -14.83 23.71 41.15
C SER A 58 -14.07 24.43 40.06
N VAL A 59 -14.56 24.30 38.82
CA VAL A 59 -13.94 24.87 37.64
C VAL A 59 -14.93 25.80 36.93
N LEU A 60 -14.54 27.05 36.71
CA LEU A 60 -15.26 28.00 35.85
C LEU A 60 -14.49 28.17 34.54
N ILE A 61 -15.13 27.88 33.42
CA ILE A 61 -14.65 28.15 32.08
C ILE A 61 -15.55 29.24 31.49
N ASP A 62 -14.98 30.40 31.19
CA ASP A 62 -15.72 31.58 30.79
C ASP A 62 -15.14 32.19 29.52
N ASN A 63 -16.00 32.48 28.54
CA ASN A 63 -15.62 33.09 27.26
C ASN A 63 -14.42 32.38 26.60
N SER A 64 -14.51 31.05 26.46
CA SER A 64 -13.38 30.22 26.06
C SER A 64 -13.78 29.10 25.09
N THR A 65 -12.80 28.48 24.44
CA THR A 65 -12.98 27.28 23.62
C THR A 65 -12.16 26.15 24.22
N VAL A 66 -12.72 24.95 24.31
CA VAL A 66 -12.04 23.75 24.80
C VAL A 66 -12.16 22.58 23.82
N GLY A 67 -11.17 21.71 23.79
CA GLY A 67 -11.20 20.48 22.99
C GLY A 67 -12.21 19.49 23.54
N ALA A 68 -12.12 19.19 24.84
CA ALA A 68 -12.99 18.22 25.50
C ALA A 68 -13.31 18.57 26.95
N ILE A 69 -14.41 17.99 27.45
CA ILE A 69 -14.74 17.96 28.87
C ILE A 69 -14.79 16.50 29.34
N GLY A 70 -14.05 16.21 30.42
CA GLY A 70 -14.01 14.91 31.08
C GLY A 70 -14.89 14.89 32.32
N LEU A 71 -15.81 13.92 32.39
CA LEU A 71 -16.71 13.71 33.51
C LEU A 71 -16.46 12.34 34.14
N PHE A 72 -16.09 12.34 35.43
CA PHE A 72 -15.89 11.13 36.23
C PHE A 72 -17.10 10.91 37.14
N PHE A 73 -17.57 9.67 37.21
CA PHE A 73 -18.73 9.32 38.04
C PHE A 73 -18.38 8.24 39.06
N PRO A 74 -18.68 8.43 40.36
CA PRO A 74 -18.49 7.40 41.37
C PRO A 74 -19.62 6.35 41.33
N ALA A 75 -19.32 5.13 41.79
CA ALA A 75 -20.20 3.96 41.67
C ALA A 75 -21.56 4.07 42.38
N GLN A 76 -21.68 4.89 43.43
CA GLN A 76 -22.87 4.92 44.29
C GLN A 76 -24.02 5.78 43.76
N ASN A 77 -23.82 6.45 42.62
CA ASN A 77 -24.80 7.38 42.09
C ASN A 77 -25.80 6.69 41.15
N THR A 78 -27.03 7.22 41.15
CA THR A 78 -27.98 7.02 40.06
C THR A 78 -27.98 8.27 39.20
N ILE A 79 -27.52 8.14 37.96
CA ILE A 79 -27.25 9.26 37.05
C ILE A 79 -28.18 9.15 35.83
N ALA A 80 -28.72 10.29 35.40
CA ALA A 80 -29.41 10.42 34.12
C ALA A 80 -28.76 11.56 33.32
N ILE A 81 -28.31 11.27 32.10
CA ILE A 81 -27.74 12.24 31.16
C ILE A 81 -28.63 12.24 29.93
N ASN A 82 -29.13 13.41 29.53
CA ASN A 82 -30.01 13.54 28.38
C ASN A 82 -29.52 14.66 27.48
N ASN A 83 -29.43 14.40 26.17
CA ASN A 83 -29.07 15.39 25.14
C ASN A 83 -27.74 16.10 25.38
N LEU A 84 -26.74 15.39 25.89
CA LEU A 84 -25.39 15.94 26.06
C LEU A 84 -24.65 15.89 24.72
N VAL A 85 -24.51 17.04 24.05
CA VAL A 85 -23.93 17.17 22.70
C VAL A 85 -22.85 18.26 22.71
N PRO A 86 -21.69 18.11 22.04
CA PRO A 86 -20.70 19.18 21.93
C PRO A 86 -21.28 20.41 21.20
N GLY A 87 -20.76 21.60 21.51
CA GLY A 87 -21.25 22.84 20.92
C GLY A 87 -20.98 24.07 21.79
N TYR A 88 -21.71 25.15 21.52
CA TYR A 88 -21.63 26.40 22.27
C TYR A 88 -22.62 26.42 23.43
N PHE A 89 -22.14 26.76 24.61
CA PHE A 89 -22.91 26.88 25.85
C PHE A 89 -22.86 28.31 26.35
N GLU A 90 -24.00 29.02 26.32
CA GLU A 90 -24.11 30.34 26.97
C GLU A 90 -23.94 30.22 28.49
N HIS A 91 -24.60 29.22 29.07
CA HIS A 91 -24.43 28.77 30.44
C HIS A 91 -24.73 27.27 30.55
N TRP A 92 -23.87 26.51 31.22
CA TRP A 92 -24.10 25.11 31.59
C TRP A 92 -23.27 24.76 32.81
N SER A 93 -23.84 24.02 33.76
CA SER A 93 -23.14 23.53 34.96
C SER A 93 -23.39 22.03 35.12
N VAL A 94 -22.34 21.31 35.53
CA VAL A 94 -22.44 19.89 35.90
C VAL A 94 -23.50 19.71 36.98
N ARG A 95 -23.46 20.51 38.06
CA ARG A 95 -24.39 20.34 39.20
C ARG A 95 -25.83 20.71 38.86
N GLU A 96 -26.05 21.62 37.92
CA GLU A 96 -27.40 22.01 37.50
C GLU A 96 -28.04 20.96 36.57
N ASN A 97 -27.23 20.25 35.80
CA ASN A 97 -27.71 19.34 34.75
C ASN A 97 -27.56 17.85 35.10
N ILE A 98 -26.67 17.52 36.03
CA ILE A 98 -26.32 16.15 36.42
C ILE A 98 -26.29 16.06 37.95
N SER A 99 -27.31 15.43 38.52
CA SER A 99 -27.43 15.25 39.97
C SER A 99 -26.41 14.23 40.50
N GLY A 100 -25.93 14.43 41.73
CA GLY A 100 -25.13 13.44 42.47
C GLY A 100 -23.62 13.60 42.35
N LEU A 101 -23.12 14.61 41.62
CA LEU A 101 -21.69 14.90 41.54
C LEU A 101 -21.28 15.99 42.53
N ASP A 102 -20.18 15.75 43.24
CA ASP A 102 -19.64 16.66 44.25
C ASP A 102 -18.77 17.77 43.65
N TYR A 103 -18.22 17.60 42.46
CA TYR A 103 -17.49 18.65 41.74
C TYR A 103 -18.45 19.48 40.87
N ASP A 104 -17.96 20.60 40.36
CA ASP A 104 -18.68 21.39 39.36
C ASP A 104 -17.75 21.91 38.27
N ILE A 105 -18.19 21.77 37.02
CA ILE A 105 -17.60 22.46 35.87
C ILE A 105 -18.71 23.37 35.32
N VAL A 106 -18.45 24.67 35.37
CA VAL A 106 -19.35 25.71 34.87
C VAL A 106 -18.80 26.25 33.56
N LEU A 107 -19.58 26.12 32.50
CA LEU A 107 -19.30 26.64 31.17
C LEU A 107 -20.13 27.91 30.97
N ASN A 108 -19.48 29.05 30.80
CA ASN A 108 -20.10 30.33 30.45
C ASN A 108 -19.55 30.80 29.11
N ARG A 109 -20.42 31.11 28.15
CA ARG A 109 -20.02 31.54 26.80
C ARG A 109 -18.89 30.68 26.23
N THR A 110 -19.00 29.36 26.38
CA THR A 110 -17.90 28.42 26.11
C THR A 110 -18.27 27.44 25.01
N GLU A 111 -17.35 27.21 24.09
CA GLU A 111 -17.49 26.22 23.02
C GLU A 111 -16.68 24.96 23.36
N ILE A 112 -17.33 23.80 23.30
CA ILE A 112 -16.67 22.48 23.26
C ILE A 112 -16.60 22.05 21.80
N LYS A 113 -15.39 21.75 21.32
CA LYS A 113 -15.21 21.30 19.94
C LYS A 113 -15.78 19.90 19.73
N ASP A 114 -16.58 19.78 18.67
CA ASP A 114 -17.03 18.50 18.15
C ASP A 114 -15.87 17.75 17.48
N ASN A 115 -15.99 16.42 17.35
CA ASN A 115 -15.03 15.60 16.64
C ASN A 115 -15.42 15.52 15.14
N PRO A 116 -14.68 16.19 14.22
CA PRO A 116 -15.03 16.26 12.80
C PRO A 116 -14.76 14.95 12.02
N GLY A 117 -14.54 13.83 12.71
CA GLY A 117 -14.29 12.54 12.09
C GLY A 117 -12.89 11.96 12.34
N TYR A 118 -12.22 12.37 13.43
CA TYR A 118 -11.01 11.71 13.92
C TYR A 118 -11.35 10.44 14.71
N SER A 119 -10.59 9.36 14.50
CA SER A 119 -10.67 8.10 15.27
C SER A 119 -9.57 8.07 16.33
N GLY A 120 -9.74 7.29 17.41
CA GLY A 120 -8.63 7.01 18.34
C GLY A 120 -8.55 7.92 19.58
N GLY A 121 -7.34 8.05 20.14
CA GLY A 121 -7.05 8.58 21.48
C GLY A 121 -7.34 10.07 21.72
N PHE A 122 -7.79 10.80 20.71
CA PHE A 122 -7.95 12.26 20.77
C PHE A 122 -8.99 12.75 21.77
N GLU A 123 -8.66 13.80 22.51
CA GLU A 123 -9.53 14.42 23.51
C GLU A 123 -10.38 15.53 22.89
N MET A 124 -11.49 15.11 22.28
CA MET A 124 -12.53 15.98 21.73
C MET A 124 -13.86 15.78 22.48
N GLY A 125 -14.80 16.71 22.37
CA GLY A 125 -16.19 16.53 22.82
C GLY A 125 -16.36 16.13 24.29
N TRP A 126 -17.34 15.28 24.56
CA TRP A 126 -17.63 14.77 25.90
C TRP A 126 -16.96 13.42 26.14
N ASN A 127 -16.17 13.32 27.21
CA ASN A 127 -15.52 12.09 27.66
C ASN A 127 -16.10 11.66 29.01
N ILE A 128 -16.73 10.50 29.06
CA ILE A 128 -17.39 9.97 30.26
C ILE A 128 -16.61 8.77 30.80
N PHE A 129 -16.32 8.79 32.10
CA PHE A 129 -15.60 7.73 32.81
C PHE A 129 -16.47 7.20 33.95
N VAL A 130 -16.81 5.91 33.88
CA VAL A 130 -17.71 5.25 34.84
C VAL A 130 -17.13 3.93 35.35
N PRO A 131 -17.33 3.56 36.62
CA PRO A 131 -17.16 2.20 37.09
C PRO A 131 -18.36 1.33 36.67
N SER A 132 -18.13 0.04 36.45
CA SER A 132 -19.13 -0.94 35.99
C SER A 132 -20.33 -1.15 36.92
N GLU A 133 -20.21 -0.71 38.18
CA GLU A 133 -21.20 -0.84 39.24
C GLU A 133 -22.18 0.33 39.29
N ILE A 134 -21.94 1.40 38.53
CA ILE A 134 -22.81 2.59 38.53
C ILE A 134 -24.21 2.27 37.98
N ASN A 135 -25.20 3.01 38.45
CA ASN A 135 -26.51 3.10 37.81
C ASN A 135 -26.58 4.36 36.95
N ILE A 136 -26.51 4.23 35.62
CA ILE A 136 -26.51 5.37 34.70
C ILE A 136 -27.36 5.11 33.46
N ASN A 137 -28.22 6.08 33.13
CA ASN A 137 -28.94 6.14 31.87
C ASN A 137 -28.44 7.34 31.05
N ILE A 138 -27.96 7.10 29.83
CA ILE A 138 -27.56 8.14 28.89
C ILE A 138 -28.49 8.06 27.68
N SER A 139 -29.12 9.17 27.31
CA SER A 139 -30.03 9.21 26.16
C SER A 139 -29.81 10.41 25.25
N GLY A 140 -30.00 10.20 23.94
CA GLY A 140 -29.97 11.27 22.93
C GLY A 140 -28.67 12.09 22.88
N SER A 141 -27.56 11.52 23.35
CA SER A 141 -26.31 12.24 23.56
C SER A 141 -25.28 11.93 22.47
N VAL A 142 -24.31 12.82 22.29
CA VAL A 142 -23.15 12.63 21.42
C VAL A 142 -21.91 12.75 22.30
N LEU A 143 -21.26 11.62 22.52
CA LEU A 143 -20.02 11.53 23.30
C LEU A 143 -18.87 11.26 22.35
N ASN A 144 -17.69 11.73 22.72
CA ASN A 144 -16.47 11.30 22.04
C ASN A 144 -15.94 10.00 22.66
N LYS A 145 -15.98 9.88 24.00
CA LYS A 145 -15.56 8.66 24.70
C LYS A 145 -16.55 8.24 25.78
N LEU A 146 -16.75 6.93 25.88
CA LEU A 146 -17.32 6.29 27.06
C LEU A 146 -16.35 5.21 27.55
N VAL A 147 -15.81 5.40 28.76
CA VAL A 147 -14.87 4.50 29.40
C VAL A 147 -15.56 3.82 30.59
N ILE A 148 -15.57 2.49 30.58
CA ILE A 148 -16.13 1.66 31.64
C ILE A 148 -14.99 0.89 32.30
N SER A 149 -14.86 1.07 33.61
CA SER A 149 -13.88 0.38 34.45
C SER A 149 -14.51 -0.80 35.19
N PHE A 150 -14.00 -1.99 34.93
CA PHE A 150 -14.43 -3.26 35.53
C PHE A 150 -13.36 -3.74 36.50
N ARG A 151 -13.75 -4.15 37.72
CA ARG A 151 -12.81 -4.60 38.75
C ARG A 151 -13.23 -5.94 39.35
N ASN A 152 -12.32 -6.90 39.33
CA ASN A 152 -12.49 -8.24 39.92
C ASN A 152 -13.73 -8.97 39.39
N GLU A 153 -14.05 -8.81 38.11
CA GLU A 153 -15.18 -9.45 37.45
C GLU A 153 -14.83 -9.85 36.02
N ASN A 154 -15.49 -10.89 35.51
CA ASN A 154 -15.39 -11.24 34.10
C ASN A 154 -16.29 -10.31 33.27
N VAL A 155 -15.80 -9.91 32.10
CA VAL A 155 -16.45 -8.94 31.22
C VAL A 155 -16.79 -9.60 29.90
N SER A 156 -18.04 -9.43 29.45
CA SER A 156 -18.47 -9.80 28.11
C SER A 156 -19.26 -8.64 27.52
N VAL A 157 -18.76 -8.08 26.42
CA VAL A 157 -19.38 -6.95 25.72
C VAL A 157 -19.37 -7.20 24.21
N SER A 158 -20.40 -6.75 23.53
CA SER A 158 -20.50 -6.85 22.07
C SER A 158 -21.33 -5.73 21.45
N GLY A 159 -21.24 -5.58 20.13
CA GLY A 159 -22.05 -4.62 19.38
C GLY A 159 -21.66 -3.15 19.59
N LEU A 160 -20.45 -2.89 20.10
CA LEU A 160 -19.96 -1.52 20.27
C LEU A 160 -19.72 -0.90 18.91
N ALA A 161 -20.14 0.33 18.72
CA ALA A 161 -20.06 1.01 17.44
C ALA A 161 -19.72 2.48 17.58
N ARG A 162 -19.07 3.03 16.55
CA ARG A 162 -18.75 4.46 16.49
C ARG A 162 -19.55 5.20 15.44
N ARG A 163 -19.77 6.50 15.69
CA ARG A 163 -20.35 7.50 14.76
C ARG A 163 -21.74 7.16 14.22
N LYS A 164 -22.42 6.24 14.88
CA LYS A 164 -23.83 5.92 14.67
C LYS A 164 -24.50 5.79 16.03
N PRO A 165 -25.81 6.02 16.13
CA PRO A 165 -26.54 5.78 17.37
C PRO A 165 -26.40 4.32 17.81
N VAL A 166 -26.17 4.12 19.11
CA VAL A 166 -26.05 2.82 19.75
C VAL A 166 -27.01 2.75 20.93
N ASP A 167 -27.72 1.64 21.01
CA ASP A 167 -28.39 1.18 22.23
C ASP A 167 -27.49 0.12 22.88
N PHE A 168 -27.00 0.41 24.07
CA PHE A 168 -26.06 -0.46 24.78
C PHE A 168 -26.52 -0.67 26.22
N GLY A 169 -26.35 -1.89 26.72
CA GLY A 169 -26.69 -2.25 28.09
C GLY A 169 -25.63 -3.14 28.71
N TYR A 170 -25.09 -2.73 29.85
CA TYR A 170 -24.28 -3.58 30.72
C TYR A 170 -24.70 -3.37 32.17
N ARG A 171 -25.34 -4.38 32.78
CA ARG A 171 -25.96 -4.26 34.11
C ARG A 171 -26.88 -3.02 34.18
N SER A 172 -26.54 -2.03 35.00
CA SER A 172 -27.29 -0.79 35.22
C SER A 172 -26.73 0.40 34.42
N ILE A 173 -25.84 0.14 33.46
CA ILE A 173 -25.37 1.12 32.48
C ILE A 173 -26.21 0.94 31.23
N HIS A 174 -27.00 1.95 30.88
CA HIS A 174 -27.84 1.95 29.70
C HIS A 174 -27.60 3.18 28.84
N LEU A 175 -27.38 2.95 27.55
CA LEU A 175 -27.35 3.97 26.51
C LEU A 175 -28.57 3.76 25.61
N ASN A 176 -29.24 4.85 25.25
CA ASN A 176 -30.33 4.87 24.30
C ASN A 176 -30.08 5.97 23.27
N ASN A 177 -30.06 5.62 21.98
CA ASN A 177 -29.87 6.57 20.88
C ASN A 177 -28.67 7.51 21.13
N THR A 178 -27.55 6.95 21.58
CA THR A 178 -26.34 7.71 21.93
C THR A 178 -25.23 7.41 20.93
N VAL A 179 -24.55 8.44 20.45
CA VAL A 179 -23.44 8.29 19.50
C VAL A 179 -22.12 8.37 20.26
N ILE A 180 -21.25 7.36 20.09
CA ILE A 180 -19.85 7.43 20.51
C ILE A 180 -19.00 7.75 19.27
N GLN A 181 -18.33 8.90 19.20
CA GLN A 181 -17.60 9.32 18.01
C GLN A 181 -16.17 8.75 17.94
N GLY A 182 -15.49 8.71 19.09
CA GLY A 182 -14.06 8.43 19.22
C GLY A 182 -13.76 7.00 19.64
N GLN A 183 -14.04 6.65 20.91
CA GLN A 183 -13.60 5.39 21.52
C GLN A 183 -14.56 4.82 22.58
N TRP A 184 -14.59 3.49 22.66
CA TRP A 184 -15.13 2.72 23.78
C TRP A 184 -14.00 2.23 24.69
N GLY A 185 -13.85 2.82 25.87
CA GLY A 185 -12.86 2.37 26.85
C GLY A 185 -13.35 1.15 27.62
N ILE A 186 -12.65 0.02 27.49
CA ILE A 186 -12.93 -1.23 28.19
C ILE A 186 -11.75 -1.54 29.10
N PHE A 187 -11.84 -1.08 30.35
CA PHE A 187 -10.74 -1.08 31.29
C PHE A 187 -10.97 -2.18 32.32
N VAL A 188 -10.20 -3.26 32.26
CA VAL A 188 -10.49 -4.46 33.04
C VAL A 188 -9.34 -4.78 33.97
N THR A 189 -9.60 -4.72 35.27
CA THR A 189 -8.66 -5.15 36.32
C THR A 189 -9.09 -6.49 36.89
N ASN A 190 -8.22 -7.50 36.78
CA ASN A 190 -8.43 -8.84 37.33
C ASN A 190 -9.74 -9.51 36.85
N GLY A 191 -10.00 -9.50 35.54
CA GLY A 191 -11.14 -10.16 34.91
C GLY A 191 -10.81 -10.89 33.62
N GLU A 192 -11.45 -12.03 33.35
CA GLU A 192 -11.45 -12.58 31.98
C GLU A 192 -12.35 -11.71 31.09
N THR A 193 -11.85 -11.34 29.92
CA THR A 193 -12.50 -10.36 29.04
C THR A 193 -12.86 -10.99 27.70
N HIS A 194 -14.10 -10.80 27.23
CA HIS A 194 -14.58 -11.21 25.91
C HIS A 194 -15.21 -10.01 25.22
N ILE A 195 -14.66 -9.61 24.08
CA ILE A 195 -15.17 -8.49 23.27
C ILE A 195 -15.44 -9.02 21.85
N GLU A 196 -16.68 -8.87 21.39
CA GLU A 196 -17.10 -9.40 20.09
C GLU A 196 -17.84 -8.37 19.24
N ASP A 197 -17.74 -8.46 17.91
CA ASP A 197 -18.53 -7.69 16.95
C ASP A 197 -18.59 -6.17 17.26
N SER A 198 -17.41 -5.61 17.54
CA SER A 198 -17.27 -4.26 18.09
C SER A 198 -16.30 -3.40 17.28
N ASP A 199 -16.45 -2.07 17.32
CA ASP A 199 -15.54 -1.13 16.68
C ASP A 199 -15.12 -0.02 17.65
N GLY A 200 -13.85 0.34 17.54
CA GLY A 200 -13.25 1.47 18.22
C GLY A 200 -12.98 1.26 19.70
N VAL A 201 -12.52 0.07 20.05
CA VAL A 201 -12.21 -0.30 21.42
C VAL A 201 -10.86 0.29 21.82
N TRP A 202 -10.85 0.96 22.97
CA TRP A 202 -9.65 1.26 23.75
C TRP A 202 -9.55 0.23 24.87
N LEU A 203 -8.66 -0.73 24.71
CA LEU A 203 -8.56 -1.91 25.56
C LEU A 203 -7.42 -1.75 26.56
N TRP A 204 -7.75 -1.75 27.85
CA TRP A 204 -6.81 -1.57 28.94
C TRP A 204 -6.92 -2.73 29.96
N PRO A 205 -6.22 -3.85 29.73
CA PRO A 205 -6.22 -4.98 30.64
C PRO A 205 -5.16 -4.84 31.74
N VAL A 206 -5.49 -5.31 32.94
CA VAL A 206 -4.61 -5.40 34.11
C VAL A 206 -4.79 -6.76 34.78
N GLY A 207 -3.70 -7.38 35.25
CA GLY A 207 -3.71 -8.69 35.90
C GLY A 207 -3.28 -9.83 34.98
N SER A 208 -3.63 -11.08 35.32
CA SER A 208 -3.10 -12.29 34.67
C SER A 208 -4.12 -13.07 33.83
N ASN A 209 -5.32 -12.53 33.62
CA ASN A 209 -6.42 -13.23 32.96
C ASN A 209 -6.29 -13.26 31.43
N ARG A 210 -7.19 -14.01 30.80
CA ARG A 210 -7.30 -14.07 29.34
C ARG A 210 -8.18 -12.95 28.82
N THR A 211 -7.82 -12.40 27.67
CA THR A 211 -8.60 -11.42 26.93
C THR A 211 -8.82 -11.96 25.52
N PHE A 212 -10.09 -12.18 25.17
CA PHE A 212 -10.53 -12.65 23.87
C PHE A 212 -11.17 -11.49 23.12
N VAL A 213 -10.69 -11.23 21.90
CA VAL A 213 -11.23 -10.16 21.05
C VAL A 213 -11.51 -10.75 19.67
N ASN A 214 -12.78 -10.78 19.30
CA ASN A 214 -13.28 -11.46 18.11
C ASN A 214 -14.04 -10.47 17.21
N ASN A 215 -13.74 -10.48 15.91
CA ASN A 215 -14.39 -9.61 14.92
C ASN A 215 -14.47 -8.14 15.39
N THR A 216 -13.37 -7.62 15.93
CA THR A 216 -13.39 -6.34 16.65
C THR A 216 -12.24 -5.42 16.24
N GLY A 217 -12.57 -4.16 16.00
CA GLY A 217 -11.60 -3.09 15.78
C GLY A 217 -11.10 -2.48 17.09
N ILE A 218 -9.86 -2.79 17.45
CA ILE A 218 -9.12 -2.11 18.52
C ILE A 218 -8.50 -0.85 17.92
N ASN A 219 -8.79 0.31 18.49
CA ASN A 219 -8.02 1.50 18.18
C ASN A 219 -6.77 1.52 19.03
N GLU A 220 -6.91 1.34 20.34
CA GLU A 220 -5.81 1.53 21.27
C GLU A 220 -5.70 0.35 22.23
N PHE A 221 -4.49 -0.15 22.42
CA PHE A 221 -4.19 -1.28 23.30
C PHE A 221 -3.12 -0.91 24.32
N ASP A 222 -3.57 -0.76 25.57
CA ASP A 222 -2.80 -0.19 26.67
C ASP A 222 -2.74 -1.13 27.87
N PRO A 223 -2.07 -2.28 27.77
CA PRO A 223 -1.85 -3.13 28.92
C PRO A 223 -1.04 -2.39 30.00
N ARG A 224 -1.45 -2.55 31.26
CA ARG A 224 -0.69 -2.10 32.44
C ARG A 224 -0.62 -3.24 33.44
N GLN A 225 0.57 -3.62 33.88
CA GLN A 225 0.78 -4.80 34.74
C GLN A 225 0.05 -6.07 34.23
N PHE A 226 -0.14 -6.17 32.91
CA PHE A 226 -0.85 -7.28 32.30
C PHE A 226 0.12 -8.44 32.07
N THR A 227 -0.16 -9.59 32.66
CA THR A 227 0.68 -10.81 32.62
C THR A 227 -0.03 -12.00 31.99
N GLY A 228 -1.21 -11.76 31.42
CA GLY A 228 -2.08 -12.80 30.88
C GLY A 228 -1.84 -13.11 29.40
N SER A 229 -2.93 -13.35 28.69
CA SER A 229 -2.89 -13.60 27.24
C SER A 229 -3.97 -12.84 26.49
N LEU A 230 -3.60 -12.27 25.35
CA LEU A 230 -4.49 -11.67 24.38
C LEU A 230 -4.67 -12.64 23.20
N ILE A 231 -5.91 -13.02 22.94
CA ILE A 231 -6.29 -13.91 21.84
C ILE A 231 -7.19 -13.15 20.88
N LEU A 232 -6.71 -12.98 19.66
CA LEU A 232 -7.38 -12.22 18.60
C LEU A 232 -7.94 -13.14 17.52
N ARG A 233 -9.13 -12.82 17.01
CA ARG A 233 -9.75 -13.52 15.89
C ARG A 233 -10.43 -12.51 14.98
N ASN A 234 -10.00 -12.42 13.74
CA ASN A 234 -10.57 -11.50 12.74
C ASN A 234 -10.65 -10.06 13.26
N SER A 235 -9.63 -9.61 14.00
CA SER A 235 -9.64 -8.31 14.65
C SER A 235 -8.68 -7.36 13.95
N SER A 236 -8.80 -6.07 14.22
CA SER A 236 -7.84 -5.08 13.75
C SER A 236 -7.28 -4.27 14.90
N MET A 237 -6.07 -3.73 14.73
CA MET A 237 -5.43 -2.82 15.67
C MET A 237 -4.82 -1.67 14.88
N THR A 238 -5.32 -0.47 15.09
CA THR A 238 -5.21 0.60 14.08
C THR A 238 -4.54 1.88 14.56
N ASP A 239 -4.37 2.04 15.87
CA ASP A 239 -3.80 3.23 16.51
C ASP A 239 -2.90 2.80 17.70
N GLY A 240 -2.84 3.57 18.78
CA GLY A 240 -1.97 3.38 19.95
C GLY A 240 -1.71 1.94 20.39
N PHE A 241 -0.42 1.60 20.53
CA PHE A 241 0.04 0.31 21.01
C PHE A 241 1.11 0.50 22.09
N GLU A 242 0.67 0.59 23.35
CA GLU A 242 1.54 0.95 24.47
C GLU A 242 1.70 -0.19 25.47
N VAL A 243 2.75 -0.98 25.27
CA VAL A 243 3.12 -2.07 26.17
C VAL A 243 3.85 -1.51 27.40
N TYR A 244 3.08 -1.08 28.41
CA TYR A 244 3.55 -0.23 29.51
C TYR A 244 3.38 -0.85 30.90
N ASP A 245 3.98 -0.19 31.88
CA ASP A 245 3.89 -0.47 33.31
C ASP A 245 4.12 -1.95 33.67
N ASN A 246 5.31 -2.47 33.33
CA ASN A 246 5.75 -3.83 33.66
C ASN A 246 4.79 -4.94 33.15
N SER A 247 4.09 -4.71 32.05
CA SER A 247 3.26 -5.73 31.40
C SER A 247 4.12 -6.80 30.74
N SER A 248 3.83 -8.08 30.97
CA SER A 248 4.56 -9.23 30.42
C SER A 248 3.59 -10.33 29.98
N PHE A 249 3.05 -10.23 28.77
CA PHE A 249 1.93 -11.06 28.29
C PHE A 249 2.23 -11.78 26.98
N SER A 250 1.35 -12.70 26.60
CA SER A 250 1.37 -13.35 25.28
C SER A 250 0.25 -12.84 24.37
N MET A 251 0.53 -12.72 23.08
CA MET A 251 -0.43 -12.30 22.06
C MET A 251 -0.44 -13.31 20.91
N LYS A 252 -1.63 -13.75 20.49
CA LYS A 252 -1.78 -14.70 19.39
C LYS A 252 -3.08 -14.53 18.61
N GLY A 253 -3.11 -15.16 17.44
CA GLY A 253 -4.28 -15.23 16.57
C GLY A 253 -4.24 -14.22 15.42
N THR A 254 -5.40 -13.96 14.82
CA THR A 254 -5.49 -13.20 13.58
C THR A 254 -5.83 -11.74 13.84
N VAL A 255 -4.95 -10.85 13.38
CA VAL A 255 -5.06 -9.41 13.55
C VAL A 255 -4.46 -8.66 12.36
N HIS A 256 -5.24 -7.74 11.81
CA HIS A 256 -4.73 -6.73 10.89
C HIS A 256 -4.19 -5.54 11.69
N MET A 257 -2.95 -5.14 11.46
CA MET A 257 -2.29 -4.08 12.21
C MET A 257 -1.78 -2.99 11.28
N ASN A 258 -2.00 -1.73 11.68
CA ASN A 258 -1.31 -0.59 11.08
C ASN A 258 0.11 -0.48 11.64
N ASP A 259 1.01 0.11 10.88
CA ASP A 259 2.36 0.42 11.36
C ASP A 259 2.35 1.66 12.26
N THR A 260 1.83 1.48 13.47
CA THR A 260 1.83 2.46 14.55
C THR A 260 3.04 2.16 15.42
N GLY A 261 4.05 3.03 15.45
CA GLY A 261 5.28 2.80 16.22
C GLY A 261 4.98 2.38 17.66
N PRO A 262 5.23 1.10 18.04
CA PRO A 262 4.80 0.60 19.33
C PRO A 262 5.68 1.17 20.44
N LEU A 263 5.09 1.45 21.60
CA LEU A 263 5.82 2.01 22.74
C LEU A 263 5.98 0.94 23.83
N PHE A 264 7.19 0.83 24.39
CA PHE A 264 7.52 -0.13 25.45
C PHE A 264 8.12 0.59 26.66
N SER A 265 7.70 0.20 27.87
CA SER A 265 8.39 0.61 29.11
C SER A 265 9.54 -0.34 29.45
N ALA A 266 10.52 0.12 30.25
CA ALA A 266 11.76 -0.61 30.54
C ALA A 266 11.58 -1.99 31.22
N GLY A 267 10.40 -2.29 31.78
CA GLY A 267 10.06 -3.59 32.37
C GLY A 267 9.01 -4.38 31.59
N SER A 268 8.52 -3.86 30.46
CA SER A 268 7.45 -4.49 29.72
C SER A 268 7.97 -5.40 28.59
N ARG A 269 7.26 -6.51 28.37
CA ARG A 269 7.56 -7.51 27.34
C ARG A 269 6.28 -8.05 26.72
N MET A 270 6.34 -8.39 25.44
CA MET A 270 5.27 -9.09 24.75
C MET A 270 5.84 -10.27 23.98
N THR A 271 5.39 -11.48 24.28
CA THR A 271 5.65 -12.65 23.41
C THR A 271 4.51 -12.78 22.42
N ARG A 272 4.80 -12.52 21.14
CA ARG A 272 3.82 -12.57 20.06
C ARG A 272 4.06 -13.78 19.17
N ASN A 273 2.99 -14.52 18.92
CA ASN A 273 2.94 -15.62 17.97
C ASN A 273 2.57 -15.09 16.57
N TYR A 274 3.32 -15.52 15.56
CA TYR A 274 3.04 -15.25 14.15
C TYR A 274 2.69 -16.54 13.43
N GLU A 275 1.53 -16.55 12.77
CA GLU A 275 1.16 -17.56 11.81
C GLU A 275 1.71 -17.13 10.44
N VAL A 276 2.38 -18.02 9.70
CA VAL A 276 2.94 -17.71 8.38
C VAL A 276 2.50 -18.74 7.35
N GLY A 277 2.08 -18.26 6.18
CA GLY A 277 1.74 -19.09 5.03
C GLY A 277 2.36 -18.56 3.75
N LEU A 278 2.67 -19.45 2.81
CA LEU A 278 3.15 -19.12 1.47
C LEU A 278 2.06 -19.49 0.47
N ILE A 279 1.74 -18.60 -0.48
CA ILE A 279 0.69 -18.82 -1.47
C ILE A 279 1.33 -18.83 -2.86
N ASP A 280 1.03 -19.86 -3.66
CA ASP A 280 1.41 -19.92 -5.07
C ASP A 280 0.35 -19.24 -5.94
N GLU A 281 0.64 -18.05 -6.45
CA GLU A 281 -0.29 -17.21 -7.20
C GLU A 281 -0.80 -17.83 -8.50
N ARG A 282 -0.12 -18.87 -9.00
CA ARG A 282 -0.56 -19.57 -10.23
C ARG A 282 -1.83 -20.37 -10.01
N ASN A 283 -2.08 -20.83 -8.78
CA ASN A 283 -3.22 -21.69 -8.44
C ASN A 283 -3.98 -21.23 -7.18
N GLY A 284 -3.49 -20.19 -6.48
CA GLY A 284 -4.08 -19.66 -5.25
C GLY A 284 -3.99 -20.61 -4.06
N MET A 285 -3.16 -21.66 -4.14
CA MET A 285 -3.06 -22.67 -3.09
C MET A 285 -1.96 -22.31 -2.09
N ILE A 286 -2.26 -22.56 -0.81
CA ILE A 286 -1.27 -22.48 0.25
C ILE A 286 -0.27 -23.63 0.13
N MET A 287 1.02 -23.31 0.23
CA MET A 287 2.12 -24.26 0.07
C MET A 287 2.40 -24.98 1.39
N SER A 288 2.62 -26.30 1.33
CA SER A 288 2.97 -27.14 2.47
C SER A 288 4.38 -27.70 2.35
N ASN A 289 4.94 -28.15 3.47
CA ASN A 289 6.28 -28.73 3.57
C ASN A 289 7.44 -27.82 3.08
N ILE A 290 7.29 -26.49 3.23
CA ILE A 290 8.31 -25.50 2.88
C ILE A 290 9.12 -25.14 4.13
N SER A 291 10.45 -25.28 4.03
CA SER A 291 11.39 -24.92 5.09
C SER A 291 11.66 -23.42 5.12
N LEU A 292 11.52 -22.83 6.30
CA LEU A 292 11.62 -21.39 6.58
C LEU A 292 12.66 -21.13 7.67
N SER A 293 13.20 -19.91 7.67
CA SER A 293 14.09 -19.38 8.71
C SER A 293 13.68 -17.96 9.08
N LEU A 294 13.80 -17.63 10.37
CA LEU A 294 13.70 -16.27 10.87
C LEU A 294 15.06 -15.86 11.42
N ALA A 295 15.57 -14.73 10.95
CA ALA A 295 16.82 -14.15 11.40
C ALA A 295 16.61 -12.83 12.13
N LYS A 296 17.32 -12.64 13.25
CA LYS A 296 17.41 -11.39 13.99
C LYS A 296 18.75 -10.72 13.66
N ASN A 297 18.71 -9.52 13.08
CA ASN A 297 19.91 -8.76 12.69
C ASN A 297 20.91 -9.62 11.87
N GLY A 298 20.37 -10.43 10.95
CA GLY A 298 21.14 -11.32 10.07
C GLY A 298 21.54 -12.66 10.68
N ILE A 299 21.28 -12.91 11.97
CA ILE A 299 21.60 -14.17 12.64
C ILE A 299 20.33 -15.03 12.70
N PRO A 300 20.32 -16.25 12.12
CA PRO A 300 19.17 -17.16 12.24
C PRO A 300 18.89 -17.50 13.70
N VAL A 301 17.63 -17.34 14.12
CA VAL A 301 17.16 -17.60 15.49
C VAL A 301 16.02 -18.62 15.56
N TRP A 302 15.35 -18.86 14.44
CA TRP A 302 14.34 -19.91 14.33
C TRP A 302 14.38 -20.56 12.95
N ASN A 303 14.09 -21.86 12.90
CA ASN A 303 13.84 -22.62 11.68
C ASN A 303 12.58 -23.45 11.88
N GLY A 304 11.80 -23.60 10.82
CA GLY A 304 10.62 -24.45 10.85
C GLY A 304 10.13 -24.80 9.46
N THR A 305 9.01 -25.50 9.39
CA THR A 305 8.44 -25.98 8.14
C THR A 305 6.93 -25.76 8.16
N THR A 306 6.35 -25.29 7.06
CA THR A 306 4.89 -25.20 6.93
C THR A 306 4.28 -26.60 7.03
N GLY A 307 3.29 -26.77 7.92
CA GLY A 307 2.62 -28.06 8.13
C GLY A 307 1.75 -28.50 6.95
N THR A 308 0.97 -29.56 7.14
CA THR A 308 0.02 -30.07 6.12
C THR A 308 -1.06 -29.06 5.75
N GLY A 309 -1.43 -28.17 6.68
CA GLY A 309 -2.34 -27.04 6.43
C GLY A 309 -1.66 -25.81 5.82
N GLY A 310 -0.37 -25.89 5.45
CA GLY A 310 0.38 -24.81 4.81
C GLY A 310 0.85 -23.67 5.74
N ILE A 311 0.62 -23.81 7.05
CA ILE A 311 1.00 -22.81 8.06
C ILE A 311 2.19 -23.29 8.89
N ALA A 312 3.15 -22.39 9.13
CA ALA A 312 4.14 -22.51 10.20
C ALA A 312 3.90 -21.44 11.26
N ASN A 313 4.48 -21.63 12.45
CA ASN A 313 4.34 -20.67 13.56
C ASN A 313 5.69 -20.45 14.22
N PHE A 314 5.95 -19.21 14.61
CA PHE A 314 7.08 -18.84 15.46
C PHE A 314 6.67 -17.74 16.43
N ASP A 315 7.40 -17.64 17.53
CA ASP A 315 7.18 -16.61 18.55
C ASP A 315 8.35 -15.63 18.54
N ILE A 316 8.05 -14.34 18.68
CA ILE A 316 9.04 -13.29 18.96
C ILE A 316 8.66 -12.63 20.29
N THR A 317 9.62 -12.51 21.21
CA THR A 317 9.47 -11.69 22.41
C THR A 317 10.02 -10.29 22.17
N PHE A 318 9.14 -9.31 22.18
CA PHE A 318 9.46 -7.90 22.02
C PHE A 318 9.60 -7.18 23.36
N ASP A 319 10.55 -6.26 23.45
CA ASP A 319 10.78 -5.33 24.55
C ASP A 319 11.36 -4.01 24.04
N ILE A 320 11.60 -3.05 24.95
CA ILE A 320 12.15 -1.71 24.63
C ILE A 320 13.50 -1.75 23.89
N ASN A 321 14.27 -2.83 24.00
CA ASN A 321 15.61 -2.93 23.41
C ASN A 321 15.59 -3.57 22.03
N ASN A 322 14.52 -4.28 21.66
CA ASN A 322 14.52 -5.12 20.45
C ASN A 322 13.31 -4.91 19.51
N TYR A 323 12.32 -4.10 19.88
CA TYR A 323 11.12 -3.91 19.05
C TYR A 323 11.41 -3.26 17.69
N GLN A 324 12.57 -2.60 17.57
CA GLN A 324 13.08 -2.00 16.33
C GLN A 324 14.16 -2.87 15.64
N ASP A 325 14.52 -4.03 16.21
CA ASP A 325 15.50 -4.92 15.58
C ASP A 325 14.99 -5.42 14.21
N ASN A 326 15.92 -5.75 13.32
CA ASN A 326 15.58 -6.24 11.99
C ASN A 326 15.31 -7.76 12.04
N TRP A 327 14.03 -8.13 12.00
CA TRP A 327 13.59 -9.53 11.95
C TRP A 327 13.19 -9.90 10.53
N ILE A 328 13.96 -10.77 9.89
CA ILE A 328 13.73 -11.18 8.49
C ILE A 328 13.32 -12.65 8.44
N LEU A 329 12.12 -12.91 7.94
CA LEU A 329 11.65 -14.22 7.53
C LEU A 329 12.10 -14.49 6.08
N SER A 330 12.60 -15.70 5.83
CA SER A 330 12.98 -16.17 4.49
C SER A 330 12.79 -17.67 4.33
N SER A 331 12.81 -18.13 3.07
CA SER A 331 12.89 -19.56 2.74
C SER A 331 14.32 -20.08 2.91
N THR A 332 14.46 -21.35 3.32
CA THR A 332 15.74 -22.10 3.20
C THR A 332 15.75 -23.05 2.00
N ASN A 333 14.66 -23.10 1.23
CA ASN A 333 14.55 -23.81 -0.03
C ASN A 333 15.07 -22.94 -1.19
N ASN A 334 16.11 -23.40 -1.89
CA ASN A 334 16.75 -22.68 -3.00
C ASN A 334 15.85 -22.40 -4.21
N SER A 335 14.68 -23.05 -4.30
CA SER A 335 13.69 -22.82 -5.36
C SER A 335 12.73 -21.68 -5.03
N ILE A 336 12.78 -21.14 -3.81
CA ILE A 336 11.91 -20.07 -3.32
C ILE A 336 12.79 -18.97 -2.74
N ASP A 337 12.73 -17.79 -3.32
CA ASP A 337 13.50 -16.62 -2.91
C ASP A 337 12.54 -15.51 -2.43
N PHE A 338 12.50 -15.29 -1.12
CA PHE A 338 11.80 -14.15 -0.54
C PHE A 338 12.50 -13.67 0.73
N ARG A 339 12.24 -12.40 1.05
CA ARG A 339 12.52 -11.80 2.36
C ARG A 339 11.28 -11.05 2.83
N LYS A 340 10.95 -11.19 4.11
CA LYS A 340 9.87 -10.43 4.73
C LYS A 340 10.24 -9.97 6.13
N SER A 341 10.21 -8.67 6.35
CA SER A 341 10.33 -8.04 7.65
C SER A 341 9.14 -8.37 8.54
N VAL A 342 9.41 -8.67 9.81
CA VAL A 342 8.41 -9.01 10.82
C VAL A 342 8.58 -8.08 12.03
N TYR A 343 7.71 -7.10 12.17
CA TYR A 343 7.71 -6.13 13.27
C TYR A 343 6.72 -6.53 14.35
N ALA A 344 6.85 -5.96 15.56
CA ALA A 344 5.87 -6.13 16.64
C ALA A 344 4.43 -5.76 16.22
N THR A 345 4.29 -4.94 15.18
CA THR A 345 3.05 -4.45 14.56
C THR A 345 2.75 -5.09 13.19
N SER A 346 3.49 -6.10 12.74
CA SER A 346 3.14 -6.81 11.49
C SER A 346 1.78 -7.49 11.64
N SER A 347 0.95 -7.52 10.60
CA SER A 347 -0.30 -8.29 10.64
C SER A 347 -0.03 -9.80 10.81
N SER A 348 -1.00 -10.54 11.36
CA SER A 348 -0.98 -12.01 11.44
C SER A 348 -2.32 -12.58 10.95
N PRO A 349 -2.35 -13.60 10.07
CA PRO A 349 -1.20 -14.32 9.52
C PRO A 349 -0.35 -13.47 8.56
N VAL A 350 0.94 -13.78 8.47
CA VAL A 350 1.87 -13.23 7.48
C VAL A 350 1.81 -14.12 6.24
N PHE A 351 1.11 -13.66 5.20
CA PHE A 351 1.08 -14.36 3.91
C PHE A 351 2.15 -13.81 2.95
N ILE A 352 2.90 -14.72 2.35
CA ILE A 352 3.88 -14.43 1.30
C ILE A 352 3.33 -14.93 -0.03
N MET A 353 2.98 -13.99 -0.90
CA MET A 353 2.49 -14.28 -2.25
C MET A 353 3.69 -14.57 -3.15
N LEU A 354 3.69 -15.72 -3.82
CA LEU A 354 4.81 -16.19 -4.62
C LEU A 354 4.38 -16.46 -6.05
N GLU A 355 5.25 -16.08 -6.99
CA GLU A 355 5.08 -16.41 -8.40
C GLU A 355 6.42 -16.79 -9.03
N LYS A 356 6.37 -17.55 -10.13
CA LYS A 356 7.57 -17.90 -10.90
C LYS A 356 8.27 -16.63 -11.40
N SER A 357 9.60 -16.59 -11.23
CA SER A 357 10.44 -15.53 -11.75
C SER A 357 10.48 -15.58 -13.29
N PRO A 358 10.58 -14.44 -14.00
CA PRO A 358 10.65 -14.43 -15.47
C PRO A 358 11.95 -15.04 -16.02
N ASP A 359 13.00 -15.14 -15.21
CA ASP A 359 14.34 -15.54 -15.59
C ASP A 359 14.75 -16.95 -15.14
N SER A 360 13.92 -17.62 -14.36
CA SER A 360 14.28 -18.89 -13.71
C SER A 360 13.05 -19.68 -13.26
N ASP A 361 13.26 -20.95 -12.89
CA ASP A 361 12.23 -21.79 -12.26
C ASP A 361 12.00 -21.48 -10.78
N ARG A 362 12.67 -20.44 -10.23
CA ARG A 362 12.48 -20.02 -8.85
C ARG A 362 11.17 -19.28 -8.67
N LEU A 363 10.53 -19.49 -7.53
CA LEU A 363 9.44 -18.65 -7.05
C LEU A 363 10.02 -17.44 -6.31
N ARG A 364 9.48 -16.26 -6.58
CA ARG A 364 9.82 -14.99 -5.90
C ARG A 364 8.56 -14.36 -5.35
N SER A 365 8.72 -13.53 -4.31
CA SER A 365 7.60 -12.73 -3.82
C SER A 365 7.03 -11.82 -4.90
N VAL A 366 5.71 -11.62 -4.86
CA VAL A 366 4.99 -10.75 -5.80
C VAL A 366 4.02 -9.82 -5.08
N VAL A 367 3.91 -8.60 -5.57
CA VAL A 367 2.83 -7.65 -5.26
C VAL A 367 2.19 -7.19 -6.55
N PHE A 368 0.91 -6.84 -6.46
CA PHE A 368 0.11 -6.36 -7.56
C PHE A 368 -0.17 -4.86 -7.44
N VAL A 369 -0.16 -4.19 -8.58
CA VAL A 369 -0.44 -2.76 -8.73
C VAL A 369 -1.54 -2.59 -9.78
N ASP A 370 -2.54 -1.75 -9.50
CA ASP A 370 -3.54 -1.28 -10.45
C ASP A 370 -3.79 0.21 -10.26
N CYS A 371 -3.17 1.03 -11.12
CA CYS A 371 -3.22 2.50 -11.05
C CYS A 371 -4.61 3.09 -11.32
N ARG A 372 -5.60 2.27 -11.74
CA ARG A 372 -6.99 2.71 -11.92
C ARG A 372 -7.78 2.70 -10.62
N ARG A 373 -7.25 2.07 -9.56
CA ARG A 373 -7.95 1.96 -8.28
C ARG A 373 -7.86 3.24 -7.46
N THR A 374 -8.90 3.47 -6.68
CA THR A 374 -8.92 4.48 -5.62
C THR A 374 -8.58 3.84 -4.28
N GLY A 375 -7.66 4.43 -3.53
CA GLY A 375 -7.27 3.97 -2.19
C GLY A 375 -6.01 3.10 -2.20
N PRO A 376 -5.40 2.88 -1.03
CA PRO A 376 -4.02 2.42 -0.93
C PRO A 376 -3.78 0.98 -1.39
N GLY A 377 -4.71 0.05 -1.18
CA GLY A 377 -4.47 -1.39 -1.37
C GLY A 377 -3.47 -1.98 -0.37
N ASP A 378 -3.37 -3.31 -0.32
CA ASP A 378 -2.38 -4.07 0.46
C ASP A 378 -1.38 -4.85 -0.44
N GLY A 379 -1.51 -4.72 -1.76
CA GLY A 379 -0.63 -5.35 -2.73
C GLY A 379 -0.99 -6.79 -3.09
N THR A 380 -2.08 -7.33 -2.53
CA THR A 380 -2.66 -8.61 -2.98
C THR A 380 -3.34 -8.44 -4.34
N LYS A 381 -3.69 -9.56 -4.98
CA LYS A 381 -4.41 -9.54 -6.26
C LYS A 381 -5.82 -8.96 -6.13
N GLU A 382 -6.46 -9.15 -4.97
CA GLU A 382 -7.80 -8.66 -4.64
C GLU A 382 -7.80 -7.17 -4.27
N ALA A 383 -6.74 -6.70 -3.61
CA ALA A 383 -6.56 -5.32 -3.19
C ALA A 383 -5.16 -4.76 -3.59
N PRO A 384 -4.86 -4.66 -4.90
CA PRO A 384 -3.55 -4.22 -5.37
C PRO A 384 -3.29 -2.76 -4.98
N TYR A 385 -1.99 -2.42 -4.89
CA TYR A 385 -1.58 -1.03 -4.67
C TYR A 385 -2.02 -0.13 -5.83
N ASN A 386 -2.29 1.14 -5.54
CA ASN A 386 -2.81 2.10 -6.54
C ASN A 386 -1.74 2.94 -7.26
N SER A 387 -0.46 2.64 -7.06
CA SER A 387 0.65 3.30 -7.77
C SER A 387 1.84 2.34 -7.85
N VAL A 388 2.63 2.45 -8.91
CA VAL A 388 3.85 1.67 -9.13
C VAL A 388 4.86 1.93 -8.03
N GLN A 389 5.07 3.20 -7.65
CA GLN A 389 6.03 3.56 -6.61
C GLN A 389 5.67 2.89 -5.28
N LYS A 390 4.39 2.87 -4.90
CA LYS A 390 3.96 2.17 -3.67
C LYS A 390 4.20 0.67 -3.72
N GLY A 391 4.03 0.03 -4.89
CA GLY A 391 4.38 -1.38 -5.09
C GLY A 391 5.87 -1.64 -4.87
N ILE A 392 6.74 -0.78 -5.41
CA ILE A 392 8.19 -0.86 -5.19
C ILE A 392 8.57 -0.54 -3.74
N ASP A 393 7.86 0.40 -3.11
CA ASP A 393 8.16 0.82 -1.75
C ASP A 393 7.93 -0.29 -0.72
N ASN A 394 6.90 -1.10 -0.95
CA ASN A 394 6.51 -2.22 -0.09
C ASN A 394 7.11 -3.57 -0.53
N ALA A 395 7.88 -3.59 -1.61
CA ALA A 395 8.59 -4.78 -2.08
C ALA A 395 9.92 -4.95 -1.31
N GLU A 396 10.15 -6.15 -0.76
CA GLU A 396 11.28 -6.43 0.13
C GLU A 396 12.16 -7.58 -0.39
N GLY A 397 13.44 -7.28 -0.65
CA GLY A 397 14.38 -8.27 -1.19
C GLY A 397 14.13 -8.59 -2.67
N SER A 398 14.30 -9.86 -3.06
CA SER A 398 14.00 -10.33 -4.42
C SER A 398 12.50 -10.34 -4.66
N TYR A 399 12.00 -9.38 -5.44
CA TYR A 399 10.56 -9.13 -5.52
C TYR A 399 10.09 -8.83 -6.95
N GLN A 400 8.87 -9.23 -7.26
CA GLN A 400 8.16 -8.90 -8.49
C GLN A 400 7.07 -7.88 -8.20
N VAL A 401 7.06 -6.77 -8.94
CA VAL A 401 5.98 -5.78 -8.91
C VAL A 401 5.21 -5.91 -10.22
N ARG A 402 4.03 -6.53 -10.16
CA ARG A 402 3.17 -6.74 -11.33
C ARG A 402 2.16 -5.62 -11.47
N VAL A 403 2.20 -4.94 -12.60
CA VAL A 403 1.33 -3.81 -12.90
C VAL A 403 0.24 -4.25 -13.88
N ALA A 404 -1.02 -4.08 -13.48
CA ALA A 404 -2.18 -4.37 -14.30
C ALA A 404 -2.27 -3.42 -15.52
N PRO A 405 -3.01 -3.80 -16.58
CA PRO A 405 -3.24 -2.92 -17.72
C PRO A 405 -3.83 -1.56 -17.33
N GLY A 406 -3.31 -0.49 -17.92
CA GLY A 406 -3.71 0.89 -17.66
C GLY A 406 -2.54 1.88 -17.76
N THR A 407 -2.84 3.13 -17.43
CA THR A 407 -1.85 4.21 -17.35
C THR A 407 -1.58 4.54 -15.88
N CYS A 408 -0.30 4.59 -15.53
CA CYS A 408 0.20 5.07 -14.26
C CYS A 408 0.91 6.41 -14.50
N SER A 409 0.29 7.51 -14.10
CA SER A 409 0.85 8.86 -14.27
C SER A 409 1.71 9.22 -13.05
N GLU A 410 2.96 8.77 -13.07
CA GLU A 410 3.93 8.95 -11.99
C GLU A 410 5.37 8.77 -12.50
N ASN A 411 6.33 9.37 -11.80
CA ASN A 411 7.74 9.01 -11.92
C ASN A 411 8.05 7.82 -11.02
N VAL A 412 8.88 6.89 -11.51
CA VAL A 412 9.19 5.63 -10.83
C VAL A 412 10.65 5.56 -10.43
N ASN A 413 10.93 5.35 -9.15
CA ASN A 413 12.28 5.06 -8.64
C ASN A 413 12.42 3.57 -8.38
N LEU A 414 13.30 2.91 -9.14
CA LEU A 414 13.60 1.49 -8.96
C LEU A 414 14.45 1.25 -7.70
N LYS A 415 14.37 0.02 -7.18
CA LYS A 415 15.19 -0.47 -6.05
C LYS A 415 15.94 -1.74 -6.44
N ASP A 416 16.97 -2.06 -5.66
CA ASP A 416 17.73 -3.29 -5.79
C ASP A 416 16.83 -4.53 -5.79
N ASN A 417 17.15 -5.51 -6.65
CA ASN A 417 16.47 -6.82 -6.71
C ASN A 417 14.98 -6.77 -7.07
N ILE A 418 14.47 -5.64 -7.56
CA ILE A 418 13.07 -5.49 -7.98
C ILE A 418 12.91 -5.74 -9.49
N PHE A 419 11.99 -6.64 -9.82
CA PHE A 419 11.51 -6.86 -11.18
C PHE A 419 10.17 -6.17 -11.36
N LEU A 420 10.17 -5.02 -12.03
CA LEU A 420 8.97 -4.27 -12.39
C LEU A 420 8.44 -4.80 -13.73
N LEU A 421 7.22 -5.36 -13.70
CA LEU A 421 6.63 -6.13 -14.80
C LEU A 421 5.23 -5.61 -15.14
N GLY A 422 5.06 -5.02 -16.32
CA GLY A 422 3.76 -4.64 -16.86
C GLY A 422 3.06 -5.82 -17.53
N ALA A 423 1.76 -5.68 -17.78
CA ALA A 423 0.93 -6.65 -18.48
C ALA A 423 1.19 -6.72 -20.00
N GLY A 424 2.20 -6.00 -20.50
CA GLY A 424 2.54 -5.86 -21.91
C GLY A 424 2.68 -4.40 -22.29
N ALA A 425 3.66 -4.09 -23.14
CA ALA A 425 3.98 -2.71 -23.50
C ALA A 425 2.84 -2.01 -24.25
N ASP A 426 1.94 -2.76 -24.89
CA ASP A 426 0.70 -2.27 -25.50
C ASP A 426 -0.45 -2.04 -24.50
N ASN A 427 -0.34 -2.57 -23.28
CA ASN A 427 -1.41 -2.57 -22.29
C ASN A 427 -1.08 -1.75 -21.04
N THR A 428 0.19 -1.48 -20.77
CA THR A 428 0.65 -0.84 -19.53
C THR A 428 1.53 0.35 -19.86
N THR A 429 1.10 1.54 -19.44
CA THR A 429 1.82 2.79 -19.70
C THR A 429 2.28 3.42 -18.39
N ILE A 430 3.55 3.78 -18.32
CA ILE A 430 4.06 4.77 -17.37
C ILE A 430 4.07 6.11 -18.11
N GLU A 431 3.19 7.01 -17.68
CA GLU A 431 3.19 8.41 -18.12
C GLU A 431 4.06 9.20 -17.14
N GLY A 432 5.36 9.24 -17.44
CA GLY A 432 6.43 9.66 -16.54
C GLY A 432 7.73 8.93 -16.86
N ASN A 433 8.75 9.18 -16.04
CA ASN A 433 10.10 8.67 -16.24
C ASN A 433 10.48 7.62 -15.19
N VAL A 434 11.44 6.76 -15.56
CA VAL A 434 11.97 5.70 -14.69
C VAL A 434 13.40 6.01 -14.29
N PHE A 435 13.68 5.99 -13.00
CA PHE A 435 14.98 6.29 -12.41
C PHE A 435 15.56 5.05 -11.72
N ALA A 436 16.70 4.57 -12.22
CA ALA A 436 17.58 3.60 -11.57
C ALA A 436 18.82 4.33 -11.07
N LEU A 437 18.85 4.62 -9.76
CA LEU A 437 19.92 5.40 -9.11
C LEU A 437 20.65 4.52 -8.09
N GLY A 438 21.84 4.03 -8.45
CA GLY A 438 22.60 3.11 -7.60
C GLY A 438 21.94 1.73 -7.45
N VAL A 439 21.13 1.31 -8.42
CA VAL A 439 20.32 0.09 -8.36
C VAL A 439 21.06 -1.10 -8.93
N SER A 440 20.89 -2.28 -8.33
CA SER A 440 21.52 -3.53 -8.72
C SER A 440 20.49 -4.65 -8.90
N ASN A 441 20.73 -5.52 -9.88
CA ASN A 441 19.90 -6.71 -10.14
C ASN A 441 18.40 -6.38 -10.30
N ALA A 442 18.08 -5.25 -10.94
CA ALA A 442 16.70 -4.86 -11.21
C ALA A 442 16.31 -5.15 -12.66
N ARG A 443 15.00 -5.16 -12.90
CA ARG A 443 14.42 -5.29 -14.25
C ARG A 443 13.24 -4.36 -14.43
N ILE A 444 13.10 -3.81 -15.63
CA ILE A 444 11.86 -3.19 -16.11
C ILE A 444 11.42 -3.88 -17.41
N SER A 445 10.17 -4.33 -17.44
CA SER A 445 9.65 -5.08 -18.58
C SER A 445 8.16 -4.90 -18.86
N GLY A 446 7.78 -4.82 -20.13
CA GLY A 446 6.38 -4.83 -20.55
C GLY A 446 5.67 -3.50 -20.35
N PHE A 447 6.37 -2.37 -20.51
CA PHE A 447 5.79 -1.03 -20.40
C PHE A 447 5.94 -0.22 -21.68
N THR A 448 4.95 0.61 -21.98
CA THR A 448 5.19 1.87 -22.68
C THR A 448 5.66 2.91 -21.67
N VAL A 449 6.77 3.60 -21.94
CA VAL A 449 7.28 4.74 -21.16
C VAL A 449 7.24 5.96 -22.06
N VAL A 450 6.46 6.96 -21.66
CA VAL A 450 6.22 8.19 -22.41
C VAL A 450 6.13 9.36 -21.43
N ASP A 451 6.79 10.45 -21.75
CA ASP A 451 6.72 11.70 -20.97
C ASP A 451 7.22 12.88 -21.81
N MET A 452 7.01 14.11 -21.32
CA MET A 452 7.38 15.36 -21.99
C MET A 452 8.50 16.13 -21.28
N ASP A 453 9.14 15.56 -20.24
CA ASP A 453 10.12 16.27 -19.42
C ASP A 453 11.60 15.96 -19.75
N THR A 454 11.98 14.69 -19.87
CA THR A 454 13.41 14.28 -19.92
C THR A 454 13.63 13.00 -20.74
N ALA A 455 14.58 12.15 -20.34
CA ALA A 455 14.77 10.82 -20.91
C ALA A 455 13.86 9.81 -20.23
N GLY A 456 13.37 8.83 -20.99
CA GLY A 456 12.38 7.88 -20.47
C GLY A 456 12.91 6.98 -19.36
N ILE A 457 14.13 6.45 -19.52
CA ILE A 457 14.79 5.63 -18.50
C ILE A 457 16.19 6.18 -18.19
N HIS A 458 16.39 6.54 -16.93
CA HIS A 458 17.64 7.05 -16.37
C HIS A 458 18.37 5.97 -15.56
N CYS A 459 19.61 5.64 -15.96
CA CYS A 459 20.46 4.69 -15.26
C CYS A 459 21.75 5.37 -14.79
N TYR A 460 21.91 5.52 -13.48
CA TYR A 460 23.10 6.09 -12.86
C TYR A 460 23.72 5.09 -11.89
N ASN A 461 24.98 4.72 -12.08
CA ASN A 461 25.71 3.79 -11.21
C ASN A 461 24.94 2.48 -10.98
N SER A 462 24.28 1.95 -12.02
CA SER A 462 23.28 0.88 -11.87
C SER A 462 23.58 -0.35 -12.72
N SER A 463 22.99 -1.49 -12.34
CA SER A 463 22.92 -2.73 -13.11
C SER A 463 21.46 -3.09 -13.35
N LEU A 464 21.01 -2.99 -14.60
CA LEU A 464 19.59 -3.05 -14.96
C LEU A 464 19.36 -3.85 -16.25
N ASN A 465 18.33 -4.71 -16.21
CA ASN A 465 17.78 -5.35 -17.40
C ASN A 465 16.56 -4.55 -17.89
N ILE A 466 16.66 -3.99 -19.10
CA ILE A 466 15.61 -3.21 -19.76
C ILE A 466 15.10 -4.05 -20.93
N THR A 467 13.88 -4.59 -20.81
CA THR A 467 13.41 -5.58 -21.77
C THR A 467 11.96 -5.40 -22.19
N ASN A 468 11.59 -5.64 -23.45
CA ASN A 468 10.18 -5.67 -23.84
C ASN A 468 9.42 -4.38 -23.51
N ASN A 469 10.09 -3.23 -23.62
CA ASN A 469 9.47 -1.93 -23.42
C ASN A 469 9.33 -1.18 -24.74
N ILE A 470 8.37 -0.26 -24.80
CA ILE A 470 8.25 0.78 -25.83
C ILE A 470 8.63 2.09 -25.14
N ILE A 471 9.75 2.69 -25.53
CA ILE A 471 10.24 3.93 -24.94
C ILE A 471 10.18 4.99 -26.03
N ARG A 472 9.21 5.89 -25.92
CA ARG A 472 8.85 6.77 -27.03
C ARG A 472 8.58 8.21 -26.65
N ASP A 473 8.75 9.06 -27.65
CA ASP A 473 8.36 10.47 -27.66
C ASP A 473 8.93 11.26 -26.48
N GLN A 474 10.07 10.82 -25.93
CA GLN A 474 10.79 11.53 -24.89
C GLN A 474 11.41 12.79 -25.51
N PRO A 475 11.39 13.96 -24.86
CA PRO A 475 12.04 15.16 -25.39
C PRO A 475 13.57 15.03 -25.47
N HIS A 476 14.15 14.07 -24.74
CA HIS A 476 15.59 13.80 -24.73
C HIS A 476 15.89 12.39 -25.26
N ASN A 477 16.83 11.66 -24.67
CA ASN A 477 17.14 10.28 -25.07
C ASN A 477 16.04 9.31 -24.62
N GLY A 478 15.84 8.20 -25.32
CA GLY A 478 14.97 7.14 -24.81
C GLY A 478 15.53 6.52 -23.52
N ILE A 479 16.77 6.03 -23.58
CA ILE A 479 17.52 5.47 -22.45
C ILE A 479 18.81 6.26 -22.25
N HIS A 480 19.04 6.73 -21.03
CA HIS A 480 20.24 7.46 -20.64
C HIS A 480 21.04 6.69 -19.58
N SER A 481 22.30 6.38 -19.87
CA SER A 481 23.19 5.60 -19.00
C SER A 481 24.43 6.39 -18.61
N PHE A 482 24.72 6.41 -17.32
CA PHE A 482 25.92 6.99 -16.73
C PHE A 482 26.55 5.96 -15.77
N ASN A 483 27.80 5.56 -16.03
CA ASN A 483 28.54 4.58 -15.22
C ASN A 483 27.72 3.34 -14.83
N SER A 484 27.00 2.77 -15.79
CA SER A 484 26.05 1.67 -15.54
C SER A 484 26.35 0.46 -16.41
N SER A 485 25.92 -0.73 -15.96
CA SER A 485 26.02 -2.01 -16.68
C SER A 485 24.63 -2.48 -17.09
N LEU A 486 24.32 -2.43 -18.38
CA LEU A 486 22.95 -2.59 -18.89
C LEU A 486 22.82 -3.79 -19.82
N THR A 487 21.72 -4.52 -19.69
CA THR A 487 21.23 -5.45 -20.72
C THR A 487 19.95 -4.87 -21.31
N ILE A 488 20.00 -4.48 -22.58
CA ILE A 488 18.91 -3.80 -23.28
C ILE A 488 18.47 -4.72 -24.40
N THR A 489 17.35 -5.44 -24.21
CA THR A 489 16.90 -6.45 -25.18
C THR A 489 15.44 -6.41 -25.52
N ASN A 490 15.09 -6.62 -26.79
CA ASN A 490 13.69 -6.68 -27.21
C ASN A 490 12.92 -5.40 -26.85
N ASN A 491 13.47 -4.21 -27.03
CA ASN A 491 12.74 -2.95 -26.84
C ASN A 491 12.44 -2.28 -28.17
N VAL A 492 11.41 -1.44 -28.22
CA VAL A 492 11.23 -0.42 -29.26
C VAL A 492 11.60 0.93 -28.65
N VAL A 493 12.60 1.60 -29.21
CA VAL A 493 13.05 2.93 -28.75
C VAL A 493 12.89 3.92 -29.90
N THR A 494 11.87 4.78 -29.83
CA THR A 494 11.41 5.50 -31.03
C THR A 494 10.87 6.90 -30.80
N GLY A 495 11.03 7.80 -31.77
CA GLY A 495 10.44 9.14 -31.70
C GLY A 495 11.07 10.06 -30.65
N ASN A 496 12.22 9.67 -30.07
CA ASN A 496 12.83 10.45 -28.99
C ASN A 496 13.61 11.65 -29.56
N GLY A 497 13.57 12.77 -28.83
CA GLY A 497 14.09 14.07 -29.22
C GLY A 497 15.61 14.14 -29.32
N HIS A 498 16.33 13.14 -28.80
CA HIS A 498 17.77 12.97 -28.99
C HIS A 498 18.11 11.58 -29.56
N ASN A 499 18.98 10.82 -28.90
CA ASN A 499 19.34 9.47 -29.30
C ASN A 499 18.32 8.46 -28.75
N GLY A 500 18.23 7.29 -29.37
CA GLY A 500 17.49 6.19 -28.75
C GLY A 500 18.13 5.79 -27.41
N ILE A 501 19.41 5.42 -27.45
CA ILE A 501 20.20 5.02 -26.29
C ILE A 501 21.47 5.88 -26.22
N PHE A 502 21.76 6.44 -25.05
CA PHE A 502 22.96 7.24 -24.82
C PHE A 502 23.79 6.68 -23.66
N LEU A 503 25.04 6.30 -23.93
CA LEU A 503 25.96 5.67 -22.97
C LEU A 503 27.17 6.57 -22.67
N ILE A 504 27.32 6.98 -21.42
CA ILE A 504 28.43 7.85 -21.01
C ILE A 504 29.11 7.39 -19.73
N ASN A 505 30.32 7.92 -19.51
CA ASN A 505 31.10 7.78 -18.29
C ASN A 505 31.30 6.32 -17.87
N SER A 506 32.04 5.55 -18.65
CA SER A 506 32.34 4.13 -18.37
C SER A 506 31.10 3.23 -18.30
N SER A 507 30.05 3.55 -19.07
CA SER A 507 28.91 2.65 -19.21
C SER A 507 29.26 1.42 -20.04
N HIS A 508 28.67 0.28 -19.70
CA HIS A 508 28.83 -1.00 -20.41
C HIS A 508 27.44 -1.52 -20.77
N ALA A 509 27.19 -1.84 -22.03
CA ALA A 509 25.88 -2.32 -22.45
C ALA A 509 25.94 -3.52 -23.40
N VAL A 510 25.04 -4.48 -23.21
CA VAL A 510 24.68 -5.49 -24.21
C VAL A 510 23.33 -5.09 -24.81
N ILE A 511 23.33 -4.78 -26.11
CA ILE A 511 22.17 -4.22 -26.83
C ILE A 511 21.81 -5.17 -27.97
N LYS A 512 20.73 -5.94 -27.81
CA LYS A 512 20.29 -6.95 -28.79
C LYS A 512 18.80 -6.96 -29.03
N ASN A 513 18.37 -7.34 -30.24
CA ASN A 513 16.96 -7.58 -30.58
C ASN A 513 16.08 -6.35 -30.39
N ASN A 514 16.64 -5.14 -30.38
CA ASN A 514 15.86 -3.91 -30.25
C ASN A 514 15.52 -3.35 -31.62
N ILE A 515 14.45 -2.57 -31.69
CA ILE A 515 14.16 -1.70 -32.82
C ILE A 515 14.38 -0.26 -32.36
N LEU A 516 15.34 0.42 -32.98
CA LEU A 516 15.67 1.81 -32.68
C LEU A 516 15.29 2.64 -33.90
N ALA A 517 14.18 3.37 -33.83
CA ALA A 517 13.60 3.99 -35.01
C ALA A 517 13.18 5.44 -34.81
N ASN A 518 13.36 6.29 -35.81
CA ASN A 518 12.86 7.68 -35.81
C ASN A 518 13.30 8.51 -34.59
N ASN A 519 14.48 8.25 -34.02
CA ASN A 519 15.09 9.14 -33.02
C ASN A 519 15.77 10.30 -33.75
N ILE A 520 15.76 11.51 -33.18
CA ILE A 520 16.24 12.73 -33.86
C ILE A 520 17.74 12.66 -34.23
N TYR A 521 18.55 11.99 -33.41
CA TYR A 521 19.97 11.76 -33.70
C TYR A 521 20.23 10.28 -33.98
N TYR A 522 21.09 9.61 -33.24
CA TYR A 522 21.47 8.22 -33.49
C TYR A 522 20.50 7.25 -32.82
N GLY A 523 20.39 6.03 -33.34
CA GLY A 523 19.79 4.94 -32.57
C GLY A 523 20.55 4.72 -31.26
N ILE A 524 21.87 4.65 -31.33
CA ILE A 524 22.77 4.51 -30.16
C ILE A 524 23.91 5.53 -30.29
N SER A 525 24.25 6.22 -29.20
CA SER A 525 25.43 7.10 -29.12
C SER A 525 26.12 6.93 -27.77
N GLY A 526 27.39 7.30 -27.69
CA GLY A 526 28.11 7.33 -26.43
C GLY A 526 29.51 7.92 -26.53
N ASP A 527 30.15 8.09 -25.39
CA ASP A 527 31.52 8.59 -25.31
C ASP A 527 32.56 7.47 -25.44
N GLY A 528 33.81 7.86 -25.73
CA GLY A 528 34.93 6.92 -25.87
C GLY A 528 35.37 6.25 -24.56
N SER A 529 34.74 6.58 -23.42
CA SER A 529 35.00 5.90 -22.14
C SER A 529 34.07 4.70 -21.93
N SER A 530 32.99 4.61 -22.69
CA SER A 530 31.96 3.58 -22.58
C SER A 530 32.19 2.43 -23.57
N SER A 531 31.47 1.32 -23.40
CA SER A 531 31.51 0.20 -24.33
C SER A 531 30.12 -0.40 -24.56
N ALA A 532 29.88 -0.90 -25.77
CA ALA A 532 28.62 -1.53 -26.12
C ALA A 532 28.85 -2.73 -27.05
N PHE A 533 28.17 -3.84 -26.78
CA PHE A 533 27.99 -4.94 -27.71
C PHE A 533 26.64 -4.76 -28.42
N ILE A 534 26.66 -4.40 -29.70
CA ILE A 534 25.48 -4.03 -30.48
C ILE A 534 25.27 -5.03 -31.62
N ASP A 535 24.32 -5.95 -31.50
CA ASP A 535 24.06 -6.93 -32.55
C ASP A 535 22.60 -7.36 -32.61
N TYR A 536 22.12 -7.83 -33.76
CA TYR A 536 20.72 -8.22 -33.97
C TYR A 536 19.70 -7.12 -33.61
N ASN A 537 20.00 -5.85 -33.86
CA ASN A 537 19.03 -4.75 -33.72
C ASN A 537 18.60 -4.25 -35.10
N ASP A 538 17.46 -3.58 -35.18
CA ASP A 538 17.00 -2.90 -36.38
C ASP A 538 17.06 -1.37 -36.20
N PHE A 539 17.70 -0.68 -37.14
CA PHE A 539 17.88 0.77 -37.13
C PHE A 539 17.14 1.40 -38.31
N TRP A 540 16.12 2.22 -38.04
CA TRP A 540 15.29 2.78 -39.10
C TRP A 540 14.96 4.25 -38.91
N GLY A 541 15.19 5.09 -39.93
CA GLY A 541 14.71 6.48 -39.91
C GLY A 541 15.29 7.37 -38.80
N ASN A 542 16.35 6.94 -38.10
CA ASN A 542 17.05 7.80 -37.15
C ASN A 542 17.79 8.92 -37.91
N GLY A 543 17.90 10.09 -37.28
CA GLY A 543 18.64 11.21 -37.85
C GLY A 543 20.14 10.93 -38.02
N ASN A 544 20.84 11.87 -38.69
CA ASN A 544 22.25 11.73 -39.09
C ASN A 544 22.58 10.44 -39.86
N ASN A 545 21.58 9.78 -40.48
CA ASN A 545 21.71 8.43 -41.06
C ASN A 545 22.30 7.40 -40.07
N GLY A 546 22.08 7.60 -38.77
CA GLY A 546 22.90 7.02 -37.73
C GLY A 546 22.32 5.76 -37.09
N SER A 547 23.02 4.63 -37.22
CA SER A 547 22.78 3.45 -36.37
C SER A 547 23.43 3.61 -35.00
N SER A 548 24.76 3.60 -34.97
CA SER A 548 25.56 3.79 -33.76
C SER A 548 26.68 4.80 -33.95
N GLU A 549 26.81 5.73 -33.01
CA GLU A 549 27.96 6.62 -32.86
C GLU A 549 28.80 6.19 -31.65
N GLY A 550 30.13 6.24 -31.78
CA GLY A 550 31.05 5.91 -30.68
C GLY A 550 31.29 4.41 -30.48
N PHE A 551 30.50 3.55 -31.14
CA PHE A 551 30.59 2.09 -30.99
C PHE A 551 30.55 1.36 -32.34
N PRO A 552 31.29 0.24 -32.49
CA PRO A 552 31.19 -0.60 -33.68
C PRO A 552 29.85 -1.36 -33.69
N ALA A 553 29.12 -1.26 -34.80
CA ALA A 553 27.92 -2.04 -35.03
C ALA A 553 28.27 -3.49 -35.42
N GLY A 554 27.57 -4.46 -34.83
CA GLY A 554 27.61 -5.87 -35.20
C GLY A 554 27.04 -6.16 -36.59
N THR A 555 27.41 -7.31 -37.14
CA THR A 555 27.12 -7.70 -38.53
C THR A 555 25.69 -8.20 -38.75
N HIS A 556 24.94 -8.52 -37.69
CA HIS A 556 23.56 -9.01 -37.81
C HIS A 556 22.51 -7.92 -37.57
N ASN A 557 22.92 -6.66 -37.46
CA ASN A 557 21.99 -5.55 -37.38
C ASN A 557 21.29 -5.31 -38.73
N LEU A 558 20.02 -4.96 -38.67
CA LEU A 558 19.18 -4.55 -39.80
C LEU A 558 19.11 -3.02 -39.89
N TYR A 559 18.78 -2.55 -41.09
CA TYR A 559 18.67 -1.14 -41.42
C TYR A 559 17.44 -0.92 -42.32
N LEU A 560 16.31 -1.51 -41.93
CA LEU A 560 15.12 -1.63 -42.77
C LEU A 560 13.89 -1.10 -42.05
N ASP A 561 12.84 -0.77 -42.78
CA ASP A 561 11.57 -0.38 -42.16
C ASP A 561 11.04 -1.56 -41.31
N PRO A 562 10.80 -1.39 -40.00
CA PRO A 562 10.27 -2.45 -39.16
C PRO A 562 8.83 -2.83 -39.53
N LEU A 563 8.15 -2.07 -40.39
CA LEU A 563 6.77 -2.33 -40.83
C LEU A 563 5.83 -2.54 -39.63
N PHE A 564 5.77 -1.55 -38.73
CA PHE A 564 4.82 -1.56 -37.63
C PHE A 564 3.36 -1.54 -38.15
N ILE A 565 2.44 -2.15 -37.41
CA ILE A 565 1.02 -2.20 -37.78
C ILE A 565 0.41 -0.79 -37.82
N ALA A 566 0.57 0.01 -36.75
CA ALA A 566 0.04 1.37 -36.68
C ALA A 566 0.82 2.22 -35.68
N ALA A 567 2.09 2.53 -35.99
CA ALA A 567 2.97 3.29 -35.11
C ALA A 567 2.40 4.66 -34.70
N SER A 568 1.72 5.36 -35.62
CA SER A 568 1.07 6.66 -35.34
C SER A 568 -0.07 6.58 -34.32
N LEU A 569 -0.58 5.39 -34.04
CA LEU A 569 -1.59 5.13 -33.01
C LEU A 569 -0.98 4.45 -31.77
N GLY A 570 0.35 4.39 -31.67
CA GLY A 570 1.06 3.72 -30.59
C GLY A 570 1.13 2.18 -30.71
N ASN A 571 0.71 1.60 -31.84
CA ASN A 571 0.79 0.16 -32.06
C ASN A 571 2.09 -0.22 -32.79
N PHE A 572 3.09 -0.62 -32.00
CA PHE A 572 4.43 -1.01 -32.46
C PHE A 572 4.60 -2.54 -32.64
N ARG A 573 3.51 -3.29 -32.77
CA ARG A 573 3.59 -4.68 -33.23
C ARG A 573 4.02 -4.71 -34.69
N LEU A 574 4.78 -5.73 -35.08
CA LEU A 574 5.24 -5.90 -36.46
C LEU A 574 4.13 -6.45 -37.35
N GLN A 575 4.14 -6.08 -38.62
CA GLN A 575 3.39 -6.80 -39.65
C GLN A 575 4.05 -8.17 -39.92
N PRO A 576 3.30 -9.19 -40.36
CA PRO A 576 3.87 -10.53 -40.63
C PRO A 576 5.02 -10.54 -41.65
N VAL A 577 5.06 -9.57 -42.56
CA VAL A 577 6.09 -9.42 -43.61
C VAL A 577 7.27 -8.53 -43.18
N SER A 578 7.31 -8.12 -41.91
CA SER A 578 8.36 -7.27 -41.38
C SER A 578 9.73 -7.94 -41.51
N PRO A 579 10.78 -7.20 -41.92
CA PRO A 579 12.15 -7.72 -41.90
C PRO A 579 12.66 -7.99 -40.48
N ALA A 580 12.07 -7.34 -39.47
CA ALA A 580 12.39 -7.52 -38.06
C ALA A 580 11.73 -8.77 -37.44
N ALA A 581 10.76 -9.38 -38.12
CA ALA A 581 10.13 -10.63 -37.69
C ALA A 581 11.09 -11.81 -37.90
N SER A 582 11.25 -12.64 -36.88
CA SER A 582 12.13 -13.84 -36.85
C SER A 582 13.59 -13.57 -37.25
N SER A 583 14.06 -12.33 -37.04
CA SER A 583 15.40 -11.88 -37.41
C SER A 583 16.31 -11.58 -36.23
N GLY A 584 15.82 -11.70 -34.99
CA GLY A 584 16.62 -11.52 -33.78
C GLY A 584 17.69 -12.61 -33.59
N ASP A 585 18.40 -12.55 -32.47
CA ASP A 585 19.44 -13.50 -32.08
C ASP A 585 18.88 -14.94 -32.10
N PRO A 586 19.50 -15.88 -32.84
CA PRO A 586 19.02 -17.26 -32.96
C PRO A 586 19.31 -18.12 -31.72
N GLY A 587 20.01 -17.60 -30.71
CA GLY A 587 20.26 -18.32 -29.47
C GLY A 587 18.96 -18.65 -28.75
N SER A 588 18.83 -19.88 -28.23
CA SER A 588 17.61 -20.38 -27.59
C SER A 588 17.14 -19.59 -26.37
N LEU A 589 18.05 -18.84 -25.73
CA LEU A 589 17.71 -17.91 -24.64
C LEU A 589 16.80 -16.77 -25.10
N TYR A 590 16.85 -16.41 -26.38
CA TYR A 590 16.11 -15.31 -26.97
C TYR A 590 14.88 -15.76 -27.76
N SER A 591 14.66 -17.08 -27.93
CA SER A 591 13.52 -17.60 -28.67
C SER A 591 12.19 -17.02 -28.18
N ASN A 592 11.26 -16.86 -29.13
CA ASN A 592 9.90 -16.49 -28.81
C ASN A 592 9.24 -17.56 -27.94
N SER A 593 8.11 -17.23 -27.30
CA SER A 593 7.42 -18.14 -26.37
C SER A 593 6.95 -19.47 -26.99
N ASP A 594 6.81 -19.53 -28.32
CA ASP A 594 6.46 -20.75 -29.07
C ASP A 594 7.68 -21.56 -29.55
N GLY A 595 8.90 -21.11 -29.23
CA GLY A 595 10.16 -21.71 -29.64
C GLY A 595 10.69 -21.25 -31.00
N SER A 596 9.96 -20.40 -31.74
CA SER A 596 10.45 -19.78 -32.97
C SER A 596 11.61 -18.81 -32.70
N ARG A 597 12.32 -18.44 -33.77
CA ARG A 597 13.42 -17.46 -33.69
C ARG A 597 12.86 -16.10 -33.28
N ASN A 598 13.60 -15.40 -32.42
CA ASN A 598 13.20 -14.13 -31.83
C ASN A 598 12.76 -13.09 -32.87
N ASP A 599 11.66 -12.40 -32.60
CA ASP A 599 11.30 -11.15 -33.27
C ASP A 599 12.09 -9.99 -32.64
N MET A 600 12.58 -9.03 -33.42
CA MET A 600 13.13 -7.81 -32.81
C MET A 600 12.00 -6.91 -32.27
N GLY A 601 12.28 -6.14 -31.22
CA GLY A 601 11.33 -5.20 -30.63
C GLY A 601 10.57 -5.74 -29.41
N ALA A 602 9.63 -4.92 -28.93
CA ALA A 602 8.96 -5.03 -27.63
C ALA A 602 8.19 -6.35 -27.41
N PHE A 603 7.80 -7.02 -28.49
CA PHE A 603 6.93 -8.19 -28.46
C PHE A 603 7.66 -9.50 -28.79
N GLY A 604 8.97 -9.47 -29.01
CA GLY A 604 9.77 -10.68 -29.19
C GLY A 604 10.21 -11.31 -27.87
N GLY A 605 10.76 -12.52 -27.95
CA GLY A 605 11.30 -13.27 -26.83
C GLY A 605 10.23 -14.05 -26.08
N SER A 606 10.63 -14.67 -24.98
CA SER A 606 9.80 -15.65 -24.27
C SER A 606 8.63 -15.08 -23.46
N LEU A 607 8.58 -13.75 -23.28
CA LEU A 607 7.57 -13.10 -22.45
C LEU A 607 6.22 -12.89 -23.13
N PHE A 608 6.19 -12.77 -24.45
CA PHE A 608 4.99 -12.46 -25.21
C PHE A 608 4.77 -13.49 -26.32
N PRO A 609 3.50 -13.81 -26.65
CA PRO A 609 3.21 -14.66 -27.78
C PRO A 609 3.70 -14.01 -29.08
N PRO A 610 4.41 -14.75 -29.94
CA PRO A 610 4.91 -14.23 -31.20
C PRO A 610 3.79 -13.98 -32.20
N ILE A 611 4.11 -13.24 -33.26
CA ILE A 611 3.23 -13.06 -34.40
C ILE A 611 3.11 -14.41 -35.13
N PRO A 612 1.90 -14.90 -35.46
CA PRO A 612 1.76 -16.12 -36.25
C PRO A 612 2.54 -15.96 -37.58
N SER A 613 3.39 -16.93 -37.91
CA SER A 613 4.01 -16.95 -39.24
C SER A 613 2.91 -16.93 -40.31
N PRO A 614 3.12 -16.25 -41.46
CA PRO A 614 2.20 -16.37 -42.57
C PRO A 614 2.08 -17.85 -42.94
N VAL A 615 0.93 -18.47 -42.66
CA VAL A 615 0.67 -19.82 -43.15
C VAL A 615 0.50 -19.68 -44.65
N GLU A 616 1.41 -20.25 -45.45
CA GLU A 616 1.16 -20.55 -46.86
C GLU A 616 0.00 -21.55 -46.93
N THR A 617 -1.23 -21.05 -46.78
CA THR A 617 -2.42 -21.77 -47.19
C THR A 617 -2.56 -21.58 -48.70
N PRO A 618 -2.85 -22.64 -49.48
CA PRO A 618 -3.16 -22.47 -50.89
C PRO A 618 -4.36 -21.52 -50.98
N VAL A 619 -4.13 -20.36 -51.60
CA VAL A 619 -5.06 -19.23 -51.62
C VAL A 619 -6.39 -19.68 -52.22
N ALA A 620 -7.40 -19.88 -51.36
CA ALA A 620 -8.78 -19.69 -51.78
C ALA A 620 -8.90 -18.21 -52.14
N ASN A 621 -9.32 -17.91 -53.38
CA ASN A 621 -9.49 -16.55 -53.90
C ASN A 621 -10.06 -15.63 -52.82
N VAL A 622 -9.36 -14.57 -52.44
CA VAL A 622 -9.72 -13.73 -51.28
C VAL A 622 -11.15 -13.22 -51.35
N VAL A 623 -11.69 -13.02 -52.56
CA VAL A 623 -13.09 -12.64 -52.81
C VAL A 623 -14.07 -13.65 -52.22
N SER A 624 -13.79 -14.96 -52.27
CA SER A 624 -14.69 -15.99 -51.74
C SER A 624 -14.81 -16.00 -50.21
N ARG A 625 -13.91 -15.31 -49.49
CA ARG A 625 -13.99 -15.13 -48.03
C ARG A 625 -15.01 -14.06 -47.61
N TYR A 626 -15.37 -13.17 -48.54
CA TYR A 626 -16.24 -12.00 -48.32
C TYR A 626 -17.51 -12.06 -49.19
N ALA A 627 -17.61 -13.02 -50.10
CA ALA A 627 -18.79 -13.29 -50.89
C ALA A 627 -19.80 -14.14 -50.13
N GLY A 628 -21.09 -13.88 -50.33
CA GLY A 628 -22.16 -14.78 -49.88
C GLY A 628 -22.19 -16.09 -50.69
N ASP A 629 -23.12 -16.98 -50.36
CA ASP A 629 -23.34 -18.24 -51.10
C ASP A 629 -23.70 -18.01 -52.59
N ASP A 630 -24.11 -16.80 -52.93
CA ASP A 630 -24.38 -16.32 -54.29
C ASP A 630 -23.13 -15.83 -55.05
N GLY A 631 -21.96 -15.80 -54.40
CA GLY A 631 -20.71 -15.32 -54.98
C GLY A 631 -20.57 -13.79 -55.01
N ILE A 632 -21.51 -13.05 -54.41
CA ILE A 632 -21.53 -11.57 -54.43
C ILE A 632 -20.99 -11.02 -53.11
N VAL A 633 -20.10 -10.03 -53.21
CA VAL A 633 -19.60 -9.30 -52.03
C VAL A 633 -20.62 -8.22 -51.66
N GLN A 634 -21.11 -8.25 -50.42
CA GLN A 634 -22.03 -7.24 -49.90
C GLN A 634 -21.29 -6.03 -49.33
N ARG A 635 -21.95 -4.88 -49.21
CA ARG A 635 -21.34 -3.61 -48.74
C ARG A 635 -20.66 -3.74 -47.37
N ASN A 636 -21.28 -4.47 -46.44
CA ASN A 636 -20.75 -4.74 -45.11
C ASN A 636 -19.48 -5.61 -45.17
N GLU A 637 -19.41 -6.54 -46.13
CA GLU A 637 -18.26 -7.41 -46.32
C GLU A 637 -17.10 -6.69 -47.01
N ALA A 638 -17.38 -5.79 -47.96
CA ALA A 638 -16.38 -4.87 -48.51
C ALA A 638 -15.85 -3.90 -47.44
N ALA A 639 -16.72 -3.40 -46.57
CA ALA A 639 -16.30 -2.59 -45.42
C ALA A 639 -15.48 -3.42 -44.42
N ARG A 640 -15.87 -4.68 -44.16
CA ARG A 640 -15.10 -5.61 -43.33
C ARG A 640 -13.71 -5.87 -43.93
N ALA A 641 -13.58 -6.06 -45.24
CA ALA A 641 -12.28 -6.21 -45.89
C ALA A 641 -11.39 -4.97 -45.73
N ILE A 642 -11.95 -3.76 -45.82
CA ILE A 642 -11.21 -2.52 -45.53
C ILE A 642 -10.76 -2.47 -44.07
N MET A 643 -11.64 -2.81 -43.13
CA MET A 643 -11.30 -2.88 -41.71
C MET A 643 -10.23 -3.95 -41.45
N GLU A 644 -10.36 -5.12 -42.07
CA GLU A 644 -9.42 -6.23 -41.97
C GLU A 644 -8.05 -5.88 -42.57
N TYR A 645 -7.99 -5.05 -43.62
CA TYR A 645 -6.76 -4.44 -44.11
C TYR A 645 -6.12 -3.52 -43.06
N PHE A 646 -6.91 -2.63 -42.45
CA PHE A 646 -6.39 -1.74 -41.39
C PHE A 646 -5.97 -2.49 -40.13
N THR A 647 -6.47 -3.70 -39.91
CA THR A 647 -6.02 -4.60 -38.84
C THR A 647 -4.94 -5.61 -39.28
N GLY A 648 -4.49 -5.55 -40.54
CA GLY A 648 -3.43 -6.41 -41.07
C GLY A 648 -3.82 -7.88 -41.35
N ILE A 649 -5.12 -8.18 -41.39
CA ILE A 649 -5.66 -9.52 -41.67
C ILE A 649 -5.58 -9.87 -43.16
N ILE A 650 -5.66 -8.86 -44.04
CA ILE A 650 -5.45 -8.99 -45.49
C ILE A 650 -4.57 -7.85 -46.02
N THR A 651 -3.93 -8.07 -47.16
CA THR A 651 -3.09 -7.09 -47.85
C THR A 651 -3.93 -6.00 -48.52
N LYS A 652 -3.28 -4.88 -48.86
CA LYS A 652 -3.90 -3.80 -49.65
C LYS A 652 -4.45 -4.30 -50.99
N GLN A 653 -3.70 -5.19 -51.66
CA GLN A 653 -4.09 -5.74 -52.96
C GLN A 653 -5.36 -6.61 -52.83
N GLU A 654 -5.42 -7.46 -51.80
CA GLU A 654 -6.59 -8.28 -51.50
C GLU A 654 -7.82 -7.44 -51.11
N ALA A 655 -7.64 -6.38 -50.32
CA ALA A 655 -8.72 -5.46 -49.99
C ALA A 655 -9.25 -4.73 -51.23
N ILE A 656 -8.36 -4.34 -52.15
CA ILE A 656 -8.76 -3.76 -53.44
C ILE A 656 -9.56 -4.80 -54.25
N GLU A 657 -9.10 -6.04 -54.33
CA GLU A 657 -9.81 -7.11 -55.05
C GLU A 657 -11.22 -7.36 -54.51
N VAL A 658 -11.39 -7.40 -53.18
CA VAL A 658 -12.71 -7.56 -52.53
C VAL A 658 -13.61 -6.34 -52.75
N VAL A 659 -13.06 -5.12 -52.66
CA VAL A 659 -13.81 -3.88 -52.90
C VAL A 659 -14.22 -3.76 -54.37
N MET A 660 -13.35 -4.15 -55.31
CA MET A 660 -13.68 -4.18 -56.73
C MET A 660 -14.76 -5.22 -57.03
N ALA A 661 -14.73 -6.38 -56.36
CA ALA A 661 -15.76 -7.41 -56.49
C ALA A 661 -17.14 -6.98 -55.95
N TYR A 662 -17.21 -5.98 -55.05
CA TYR A 662 -18.49 -5.37 -54.65
C TYR A 662 -19.11 -4.48 -55.74
N PHE A 663 -18.30 -3.94 -56.66
CA PHE A 663 -18.76 -3.08 -57.75
C PHE A 663 -19.05 -3.82 -59.06
N THR A 664 -18.75 -5.12 -59.13
CA THR A 664 -19.06 -6.02 -60.25
C THR A 664 -20.30 -6.85 -59.95
#